data_AF-A0A8F5VP37-F1
#
_entry.id   AF-A0A8F5VP37-F1
#
_cell.length_a   1.000
_cell.length_b   1.000
_cell.length_c   1.000
_cell.angle_alpha   90.00
_cell.angle_beta   90.00
_cell.angle_gamma   90.00
#
_symmetry.space_group_name_H-M   'P 1'
#
loop_
_entity.id
_entity.type
_entity.pdbx_description
1 polymer ?
#
loop_
_entity_poly.entity_id
_entity_poly.type
_entity_poly.pdbx_seq_one_letter_code
_entity_poly.pdbx_strand_id
1 'polypeptide(L)'
;MDLAESILNELITLQKKNEELLAIISRLEHESDVIIRQFEEKISDLNKNLKKAQELSAKSEKKYEMIFREKNRDLENYSKEKHDLEESYHTKISDLESLLHQQTAIIAEKNEEFRNLLELKEKQEQSFSDLSAEMHAHLTALTDQMQSEQKSAEIKINTLRLDYDTALLETKDILSRKEKELRTLADNLKKRIDTDKKAKIEWDRERSKYQRTLKELQTSLDTQLLKNRALQTQYEEEKDKKSQIIDSLNITISELQTENDNLTNELKRKVAEFEKEIVQIRSESDLHILTLEKEKSSLSEEIQDQKTINEDLTKENSELFALSEQLNSDVIQKDSRIALISDQIIQLQSEKDSFISDLQNIITQKDEYISEKSLRISDLESELLVRENQYRDLEISHDVASKDYQEQISNLKTNLQTKENFYQKEVSALSSQVEDTEQLLEETIRQRDQREQEFRDEISYLHEELIRRNEEWKEKLESGARDLAERDRHISLISGNNEALRAELERVRSRLIMLEKTIREDNEEPVHALYRQIQNLSAKLAGKESENSVLASRIIRLDTENTRLVQLLAEGDLKEVSYGNAEKSNPRQIHDKPLIPTNSEIAGHLSNLDDPLHAMEAAASILQYGSQVTDMLIPLLYRGTLNRRAWIAVLLYELNDPKATKPLSDLLEASESGLRELIWDTRLRFREWRRSGTVSSMV
;
A
#
# COMPACT_ATOMS: atom_id res chain seq x y z
N MET A 1 -137.35 -78.78 41.32
CA MET A 1 -136.54 -77.70 41.93
C MET A 1 -135.39 -77.26 41.02
N ASP A 2 -135.20 -77.98 39.92
CA ASP A 2 -133.93 -78.24 39.25
C ASP A 2 -133.42 -77.01 38.47
N LEU A 3 -134.32 -76.11 38.06
CA LEU A 3 -133.97 -74.87 37.36
C LEU A 3 -133.17 -73.90 38.25
N ALA A 4 -133.52 -73.80 39.54
CA ALA A 4 -132.84 -72.89 40.47
C ALA A 4 -131.41 -73.37 40.78
N GLU A 5 -131.20 -74.69 40.86
CA GLU A 5 -129.92 -75.31 41.11
C GLU A 5 -129.00 -75.23 39.88
N SER A 6 -129.56 -75.35 38.67
CA SER A 6 -128.84 -75.07 37.42
C SER A 6 -128.35 -73.62 37.34
N ILE A 7 -129.22 -72.65 37.64
CA ILE A 7 -128.87 -71.22 37.63
C ILE A 7 -127.80 -70.89 38.69
N LEU A 8 -127.88 -71.51 39.87
CA LEU A 8 -126.87 -71.34 40.93
C LEU A 8 -125.50 -71.89 40.49
N ASN A 9 -125.45 -73.08 39.89
CA ASN A 9 -124.20 -73.66 39.39
C ASN A 9 -123.60 -72.86 38.22
N GLU A 10 -124.44 -72.28 37.37
CA GLU A 10 -124.02 -71.38 36.29
C GLU A 10 -123.48 -70.05 36.84
N LEU A 11 -124.12 -69.48 37.86
CA LEU A 11 -123.61 -68.31 38.60
C LEU A 11 -122.27 -68.58 39.29
N ILE A 12 -122.10 -69.73 39.94
CA ILE A 12 -120.82 -70.12 40.58
C ILE A 12 -119.71 -70.30 39.54
N THR A 13 -119.99 -70.90 38.38
CA THR A 13 -119.01 -71.03 37.31
C THR A 13 -118.70 -69.70 36.61
N LEU A 14 -119.66 -68.79 36.49
CA LEU A 14 -119.43 -67.41 36.03
C LEU A 14 -118.60 -66.60 37.04
N GLN A 15 -118.87 -66.73 38.34
CA GLN A 15 -118.07 -66.09 39.38
C GLN A 15 -116.62 -66.61 39.36
N LYS A 16 -116.43 -67.92 39.27
CA LYS A 16 -115.09 -68.51 39.16
C LYS A 16 -114.35 -68.06 37.90
N LYS A 17 -115.04 -67.93 36.75
CA LYS A 17 -114.47 -67.34 35.54
C LYS A 17 -114.11 -65.86 35.71
N ASN A 18 -114.89 -65.08 36.45
CA ASN A 18 -114.54 -63.69 36.79
C ASN A 18 -113.30 -63.63 37.71
N GLU A 19 -113.18 -64.54 38.69
CA GLU A 19 -111.99 -64.64 39.54
C GLU A 19 -110.74 -65.04 38.74
N GLU A 20 -110.87 -65.99 37.80
CA GLU A 20 -109.81 -66.38 36.85
C GLU A 20 -109.43 -65.22 35.91
N LEU A 21 -110.41 -64.46 35.40
CA LEU A 21 -110.16 -63.27 34.57
C LEU A 21 -109.47 -62.16 35.34
N LEU A 22 -109.86 -61.89 36.59
CA LEU A 22 -109.20 -60.92 37.47
C LEU A 22 -107.75 -61.34 37.76
N ALA A 23 -107.49 -62.63 38.01
CA ALA A 23 -106.15 -63.15 38.20
C ALA A 23 -105.26 -63.03 36.93
N ILE A 24 -105.85 -63.17 35.74
CA ILE A 24 -105.17 -62.92 34.46
C ILE A 24 -104.89 -61.42 34.28
N ILE A 25 -105.87 -60.55 34.56
CA ILE A 25 -105.71 -59.08 34.47
C ILE A 25 -104.58 -58.62 35.39
N SER A 26 -104.58 -58.99 36.68
CA SER A 26 -103.50 -58.59 37.60
C SER A 26 -102.13 -59.16 37.25
N ARG A 27 -102.06 -60.29 36.53
CA ARG A 27 -100.79 -60.80 35.99
C ARG A 27 -100.32 -59.97 34.79
N LEU A 28 -101.23 -59.62 33.87
CA LEU A 28 -100.93 -58.76 32.73
C LEU A 28 -100.56 -57.33 33.16
N GLU A 29 -101.20 -56.80 34.21
CA GLU A 29 -100.83 -55.53 34.84
C GLU A 29 -99.40 -55.60 35.40
N HIS A 30 -99.05 -56.67 36.12
CA HIS A 30 -97.69 -56.86 36.64
C HIS A 30 -96.64 -57.04 35.53
N GLU A 31 -96.94 -57.83 34.50
CA GLU A 31 -96.06 -57.99 33.33
C GLU A 31 -95.88 -56.66 32.57
N SER A 32 -96.94 -55.87 32.43
CA SER A 32 -96.90 -54.51 31.88
C SER A 32 -96.01 -53.59 32.71
N ASP A 33 -96.17 -53.56 34.04
CA ASP A 33 -95.33 -52.77 34.95
C ASP A 33 -93.84 -53.16 34.87
N VAL A 34 -93.54 -54.46 34.77
CA VAL A 34 -92.16 -54.95 34.60
C VAL A 34 -91.58 -54.50 33.27
N ILE A 35 -92.35 -54.60 32.18
CA ILE A 35 -91.95 -54.12 30.85
C ILE A 35 -91.72 -52.61 30.85
N ILE A 36 -92.62 -51.83 31.47
CA ILE A 36 -92.49 -50.38 31.62
C ILE A 36 -91.20 -50.02 32.35
N ARG A 37 -90.92 -50.64 33.51
CA ARG A 37 -89.66 -50.39 34.25
C ARG A 37 -88.41 -50.74 33.45
N GLN A 38 -88.43 -51.83 32.68
CA GLN A 38 -87.31 -52.18 31.79
C GLN A 38 -87.10 -51.14 30.69
N PHE A 39 -88.18 -50.56 30.13
CA PHE A 39 -88.07 -49.43 29.20
C PHE A 39 -87.57 -48.14 29.89
N GLU A 40 -88.07 -47.82 31.08
CA GLU A 40 -87.60 -46.65 31.86
C GLU A 40 -86.11 -46.73 32.21
N GLU A 41 -85.65 -47.89 32.67
CA GLU A 41 -84.23 -48.15 32.97
C GLU A 41 -83.37 -48.02 31.71
N LYS A 42 -83.81 -48.60 30.59
CA LYS A 42 -83.10 -48.53 29.30
C LYS A 42 -83.09 -47.12 28.70
N ILE A 43 -84.16 -46.34 28.87
CA ILE A 43 -84.24 -44.92 28.51
C ILE A 43 -83.29 -44.10 29.40
N SER A 44 -83.23 -44.39 30.71
CA SER A 44 -82.31 -43.74 31.65
C SER A 44 -80.84 -43.95 31.25
N ASP A 45 -80.45 -45.18 30.91
CA ASP A 45 -79.09 -45.50 30.48
C ASP A 45 -78.74 -44.95 29.09
N LEU A 46 -79.70 -44.94 28.15
CA LEU A 46 -79.53 -44.26 26.86
C LEU A 46 -79.32 -42.75 27.06
N ASN A 47 -80.08 -42.11 27.96
CA ASN A 47 -79.91 -40.69 28.28
C ASN A 47 -78.55 -40.39 28.95
N LYS A 48 -78.07 -41.26 29.86
CA LYS A 48 -76.71 -41.14 30.44
C LYS A 48 -75.63 -41.24 29.36
N ASN A 49 -75.77 -42.17 28.42
CA ASN A 49 -74.80 -42.38 27.34
C ASN A 49 -74.84 -41.23 26.30
N LEU A 50 -76.03 -40.74 25.95
CA LEU A 50 -76.21 -39.54 25.11
C LEU A 50 -75.51 -38.33 25.75
N LYS A 51 -75.73 -38.09 27.04
CA LYS A 51 -75.10 -36.99 27.77
C LYS A 51 -73.57 -37.10 27.79
N LYS A 52 -73.02 -38.30 28.04
CA LYS A 52 -71.56 -38.54 27.95
C LYS A 52 -71.01 -38.25 26.54
N ALA A 53 -71.71 -38.66 25.49
CA ALA A 53 -71.31 -38.39 24.11
C ALA A 53 -71.35 -36.88 23.79
N GLN A 54 -72.39 -36.17 24.22
CA GLN A 54 -72.50 -34.71 24.10
C GLN A 54 -71.38 -33.98 24.88
N GLU A 55 -71.07 -34.40 26.10
CA GLU A 55 -69.97 -33.84 26.90
C GLU A 55 -68.60 -34.09 26.28
N LEU A 56 -68.36 -35.26 25.67
CA LEU A 56 -67.13 -35.55 24.93
C LEU A 56 -67.03 -34.71 23.64
N SER A 57 -68.14 -34.56 22.90
CA SER A 57 -68.21 -33.70 21.71
C SER A 57 -67.93 -32.24 22.05
N ALA A 58 -68.57 -31.69 23.09
CA ALA A 58 -68.35 -30.31 23.52
C ALA A 58 -66.91 -30.07 24.03
N LYS A 59 -66.26 -31.09 24.59
CA LYS A 59 -64.84 -31.03 24.97
C LYS A 59 -63.91 -31.05 23.76
N SER A 60 -64.19 -31.87 22.74
CA SER A 60 -63.39 -31.89 21.51
C SER A 60 -63.56 -30.60 20.70
N GLU A 61 -64.80 -30.10 20.57
CA GLU A 61 -65.12 -28.82 19.92
C GLU A 61 -64.35 -27.66 20.55
N LYS A 62 -64.40 -27.49 21.88
CA LYS A 62 -63.61 -26.47 22.60
C LYS A 62 -62.10 -26.62 22.39
N LYS A 63 -61.60 -27.86 22.28
CA LYS A 63 -60.16 -28.11 22.00
C LYS A 63 -59.80 -27.68 20.58
N TYR A 64 -60.62 -28.00 19.59
CA TYR A 64 -60.40 -27.56 18.21
C TYR A 64 -60.53 -26.05 18.06
N GLU A 65 -61.50 -25.42 18.72
CA GLU A 65 -61.66 -23.96 18.68
C GLU A 65 -60.48 -23.24 19.35
N MET A 66 -59.94 -23.79 20.44
CA MET A 66 -58.73 -23.26 21.07
C MET A 66 -57.51 -23.36 20.13
N ILE A 67 -57.30 -24.52 19.50
CA ILE A 67 -56.20 -24.73 18.52
C ILE A 67 -56.37 -23.82 17.31
N PHE A 68 -57.60 -23.59 16.83
CA PHE A 68 -57.88 -22.68 15.72
C PHE A 68 -57.55 -21.23 16.08
N ARG A 69 -57.93 -20.77 17.29
CA ARG A 69 -57.58 -19.43 17.79
C ARG A 69 -56.07 -19.25 17.99
N GLU A 70 -55.38 -20.30 18.44
CA GLU A 70 -53.92 -20.33 18.56
C GLU A 70 -53.25 -20.22 17.19
N LYS A 71 -53.65 -21.05 16.22
CA LYS A 71 -53.11 -21.01 14.85
C LYS A 71 -53.41 -19.72 14.10
N ASN A 72 -54.55 -19.07 14.36
CA ASN A 72 -54.82 -17.73 13.81
C ASN A 72 -53.91 -16.66 14.43
N ARG A 73 -53.58 -16.74 15.72
CA ARG A 73 -52.59 -15.83 16.34
C ARG A 73 -51.19 -16.05 15.78
N ASP A 74 -50.78 -17.30 15.60
CA ASP A 74 -49.51 -17.63 14.94
C ASP A 74 -49.47 -17.00 13.53
N LEU A 75 -50.55 -17.14 12.76
CA LEU A 75 -50.66 -16.60 11.40
C LEU A 75 -50.65 -15.06 11.38
N GLU A 76 -51.34 -14.40 12.32
CA GLU A 76 -51.27 -12.95 12.50
C GLU A 76 -49.86 -12.47 12.89
N ASN A 77 -49.16 -13.21 13.74
CA ASN A 77 -47.78 -12.90 14.14
C ASN A 77 -46.81 -13.07 12.95
N TYR A 78 -46.87 -14.20 12.24
CA TYR A 78 -46.06 -14.40 11.02
C TYR A 78 -46.38 -13.36 9.93
N SER A 79 -47.64 -12.92 9.82
CA SER A 79 -48.00 -11.85 8.89
C SER A 79 -47.42 -10.48 9.28
N LYS A 80 -47.24 -10.20 10.57
CA LYS A 80 -46.56 -8.99 11.06
C LYS A 80 -45.06 -9.09 10.87
N GLU A 81 -44.43 -10.17 11.34
CA GLU A 81 -42.99 -10.42 11.15
C GLU A 81 -42.59 -10.34 9.67
N LYS A 82 -43.41 -10.90 8.78
CA LYS A 82 -43.24 -10.77 7.34
C LYS A 82 -43.31 -9.30 6.87
N HIS A 83 -44.30 -8.54 7.33
CA HIS A 83 -44.49 -7.15 6.93
C HIS A 83 -43.34 -6.25 7.43
N ASP A 84 -42.94 -6.42 8.69
CA ASP A 84 -41.83 -5.70 9.32
C ASP A 84 -40.50 -6.01 8.61
N LEU A 85 -40.29 -7.26 8.17
CA LEU A 85 -39.16 -7.64 7.31
C LEU A 85 -39.25 -7.02 5.91
N GLU A 86 -40.41 -7.04 5.26
CA GLU A 86 -40.62 -6.42 3.95
C GLU A 86 -40.36 -4.91 4.00
N GLU A 87 -40.82 -4.19 5.03
CA GLU A 87 -40.59 -2.76 5.23
C GLU A 87 -39.11 -2.44 5.55
N SER A 88 -38.47 -3.25 6.40
CA SER A 88 -37.03 -3.16 6.69
C SER A 88 -36.18 -3.34 5.43
N TYR A 89 -36.49 -4.34 4.60
CA TYR A 89 -35.81 -4.55 3.33
C TYR A 89 -36.10 -3.43 2.32
N HIS A 90 -37.34 -2.93 2.21
CA HIS A 90 -37.65 -1.78 1.34
C HIS A 90 -36.87 -0.53 1.74
N THR A 91 -36.80 -0.23 3.03
CA THR A 91 -36.02 0.90 3.56
C THR A 91 -34.54 0.74 3.17
N LYS A 92 -33.96 -0.44 3.44
CA LYS A 92 -32.56 -0.72 3.12
C LYS A 92 -32.25 -0.71 1.62
N ILE A 93 -33.19 -1.13 0.78
CA ILE A 93 -33.08 -1.03 -0.69
C ILE A 93 -33.11 0.46 -1.10
N SER A 94 -34.05 1.25 -0.59
CA SER A 94 -34.15 2.69 -0.88
C SER A 94 -32.89 3.45 -0.45
N ASP A 95 -32.29 3.12 0.68
CA ASP A 95 -31.02 3.72 1.15
C ASP A 95 -29.86 3.37 0.20
N LEU A 96 -29.78 2.12 -0.25
CA LEU A 96 -28.76 1.66 -1.21
C LEU A 96 -28.96 2.29 -2.60
N GLU A 97 -30.20 2.45 -3.07
CA GLU A 97 -30.52 3.13 -4.33
C GLU A 97 -30.16 4.62 -4.27
N SER A 98 -30.40 5.28 -3.14
CA SER A 98 -30.00 6.67 -2.88
C SER A 98 -28.47 6.82 -2.88
N LEU A 99 -27.75 5.94 -2.16
CA LEU A 99 -26.29 5.89 -2.16
C LEU A 99 -25.72 5.67 -3.57
N LEU A 100 -26.33 4.76 -4.34
CA LEU A 100 -25.92 4.47 -5.72
C LEU A 100 -26.13 5.67 -6.65
N HIS A 101 -27.23 6.40 -6.51
CA HIS A 101 -27.45 7.66 -7.24
C HIS A 101 -26.41 8.72 -6.87
N GLN A 102 -26.09 8.87 -5.57
CA GLN A 102 -25.08 9.82 -5.11
C GLN A 102 -23.68 9.48 -5.68
N GLN A 103 -23.27 8.21 -5.61
CA GLN A 103 -22.00 7.75 -6.18
C GLN A 103 -21.96 7.92 -7.71
N THR A 104 -23.07 7.65 -8.40
CA THR A 104 -23.17 7.86 -9.86
C THR A 104 -23.03 9.33 -10.23
N ALA A 105 -23.59 10.25 -9.43
CA ALA A 105 -23.43 11.69 -9.62
C ALA A 105 -21.98 12.15 -9.40
N ILE A 106 -21.31 11.65 -8.35
CA ILE A 106 -19.88 11.93 -8.08
C ILE A 106 -19.00 11.41 -9.23
N ILE A 107 -19.28 10.21 -9.76
CA ILE A 107 -18.56 9.65 -10.92
C ILE A 107 -18.78 10.53 -12.16
N ALA A 108 -19.99 11.03 -12.40
CA ALA A 108 -20.28 11.93 -13.51
C ALA A 108 -19.52 13.27 -13.39
N GLU A 109 -19.50 13.88 -12.20
CA GLU A 109 -18.74 15.09 -11.90
C GLU A 109 -17.23 14.88 -12.13
N LYS A 110 -16.67 13.78 -11.61
CA LYS A 110 -15.25 13.44 -11.79
C LYS A 110 -14.88 13.14 -13.23
N ASN A 111 -15.76 12.50 -14.02
CA ASN A 111 -15.54 12.30 -15.45
C ASN A 111 -15.51 13.63 -16.22
N GLU A 112 -16.29 14.63 -15.81
CA GLU A 112 -16.26 15.96 -16.42
C GLU A 112 -15.02 16.76 -15.99
N GLU A 113 -14.57 16.66 -14.74
CA GLU A 113 -13.25 17.16 -14.31
C GLU A 113 -12.12 16.55 -15.16
N PHE A 114 -12.12 15.23 -15.36
CA PHE A 114 -11.13 14.54 -16.20
C PHE A 114 -11.17 15.03 -17.65
N ARG A 115 -12.36 15.24 -18.23
CA ARG A 115 -12.51 15.77 -19.60
C ARG A 115 -11.91 17.18 -19.72
N ASN A 116 -12.21 18.06 -18.75
CA ASN A 116 -11.66 19.42 -18.71
C ASN A 116 -10.13 19.43 -18.54
N LEU A 117 -9.58 18.54 -17.70
CA LEU A 117 -8.13 18.37 -17.55
C LEU A 117 -7.46 17.83 -18.82
N LEU A 118 -8.14 16.95 -19.56
CA LEU A 118 -7.65 16.44 -20.85
C LEU A 118 -7.56 17.57 -21.89
N GLU A 119 -8.62 18.39 -22.02
CA GLU A 119 -8.64 19.52 -22.95
C GLU A 119 -7.60 20.59 -22.58
N LEU A 120 -7.38 20.82 -21.27
CA LEU A 120 -6.30 21.71 -20.81
C LEU A 120 -4.91 21.16 -21.16
N LYS A 121 -4.69 19.85 -21.01
CA LYS A 121 -3.45 19.19 -21.41
C LYS A 121 -3.21 19.31 -22.91
N GLU A 122 -4.21 19.05 -23.74
CA GLU A 122 -4.11 19.18 -25.20
C GLU A 122 -3.74 20.62 -25.61
N LYS A 123 -4.37 21.63 -25.00
CA LYS A 123 -4.01 23.05 -25.23
C LYS A 123 -2.58 23.37 -24.80
N GLN A 124 -2.10 22.80 -23.69
CA GLN A 124 -0.71 22.98 -23.25
C GLN A 124 0.29 22.30 -24.20
N GLU A 125 0.03 21.06 -24.62
CA GLU A 125 0.86 20.35 -25.61
C GLU A 125 0.92 21.09 -26.95
N GLN A 126 -0.23 21.61 -27.42
CA GLN A 126 -0.30 22.47 -28.60
C GLN A 126 0.57 23.73 -28.44
N SER A 127 0.41 24.47 -27.33
CA SER A 127 1.18 25.70 -27.08
C SER A 127 2.69 25.45 -26.94
N PHE A 128 3.10 24.30 -26.40
CA PHE A 128 4.50 23.90 -26.30
C PHE A 128 5.06 23.51 -27.68
N SER A 129 4.28 22.81 -28.50
CA SER A 129 4.63 22.51 -29.89
C SER A 129 4.82 23.80 -30.71
N ASP A 130 3.92 24.76 -30.58
CA ASP A 130 3.98 26.04 -31.29
C ASP A 130 5.21 26.85 -30.85
N LEU A 131 5.46 26.96 -29.53
CA LEU A 131 6.65 27.61 -28.97
C LEU A 131 7.95 26.92 -29.40
N SER A 132 7.96 25.58 -29.45
CA SER A 132 9.12 24.81 -29.91
C SER A 132 9.39 25.02 -31.41
N ALA A 133 8.34 25.18 -32.22
CA ALA A 133 8.46 25.50 -33.64
C ALA A 133 8.98 26.93 -33.85
N GLU A 134 8.47 27.90 -33.09
CA GLU A 134 8.94 29.29 -33.10
C GLU A 134 10.42 29.39 -32.68
N MET A 135 10.80 28.71 -31.59
CA MET A 135 12.19 28.70 -31.11
C MET A 135 13.14 28.01 -32.10
N HIS A 136 12.69 26.95 -32.79
CA HIS A 136 13.46 26.36 -33.89
C HIS A 136 13.61 27.33 -35.08
N ALA A 137 12.54 28.01 -35.50
CA ALA A 137 12.60 29.01 -36.57
C ALA A 137 13.56 30.16 -36.21
N HIS A 138 13.53 30.65 -34.97
CA HIS A 138 14.46 31.67 -34.48
C HIS A 138 15.91 31.18 -34.47
N LEU A 139 16.18 29.94 -34.01
CA LEU A 139 17.52 29.35 -34.06
C LEU A 139 18.03 29.17 -35.49
N THR A 140 17.18 28.78 -36.44
CA THR A 140 17.53 28.71 -37.86
C THR A 140 17.87 30.09 -38.42
N ALA A 141 17.02 31.10 -38.18
CA ALA A 141 17.27 32.48 -38.63
C ALA A 141 18.57 33.06 -38.04
N LEU A 142 18.84 32.82 -36.76
CA LEU A 142 20.09 33.23 -36.11
C LEU A 142 21.30 32.52 -36.72
N THR A 143 21.18 31.23 -37.04
CA THR A 143 22.25 30.44 -37.68
C THR A 143 22.54 30.96 -39.09
N ASP A 144 21.51 31.25 -39.88
CA ASP A 144 21.64 31.81 -41.23
C ASP A 144 22.25 33.21 -41.20
N GLN A 145 21.85 34.06 -40.25
CA GLN A 145 22.49 35.37 -40.03
C GLN A 145 23.98 35.18 -39.72
N MET A 146 24.33 34.31 -38.77
CA MET A 146 25.72 34.08 -38.37
C MET A 146 26.58 33.56 -39.53
N GLN A 147 26.04 32.67 -40.37
CA GLN A 147 26.71 32.21 -41.60
C GLN A 147 26.86 33.33 -42.65
N SER A 148 25.89 34.25 -42.75
CA SER A 148 25.96 35.39 -43.67
C SER A 148 27.04 36.40 -43.23
N GLU A 149 27.14 36.65 -41.92
CA GLU A 149 28.16 37.50 -41.32
C GLU A 149 29.55 36.87 -41.44
N GLN A 150 29.69 35.56 -41.23
CA GLN A 150 30.95 34.84 -41.47
C GLN A 150 31.40 34.98 -42.93
N LYS A 151 30.52 34.73 -43.91
CA LYS A 151 30.84 34.89 -45.34
C LYS A 151 31.23 36.34 -45.67
N SER A 152 30.53 37.32 -45.13
CA SER A 152 30.86 38.75 -45.25
C SER A 152 32.27 39.06 -44.71
N ALA A 153 32.60 38.54 -43.52
CA ALA A 153 33.90 38.70 -42.91
C ALA A 153 35.01 38.01 -43.70
N GLU A 154 34.80 36.79 -44.19
CA GLU A 154 35.75 36.06 -45.04
C GLU A 154 36.03 36.79 -46.35
N ILE A 155 35.00 37.31 -47.03
CA ILE A 155 35.16 38.16 -48.22
C ILE A 155 36.03 39.38 -47.87
N LYS A 156 35.71 40.10 -46.79
CA LYS A 156 36.43 41.31 -46.39
C LYS A 156 37.87 41.05 -45.98
N ILE A 157 38.16 39.94 -45.32
CA ILE A 157 39.53 39.48 -45.01
C ILE A 157 40.31 39.20 -46.30
N ASN A 158 39.70 38.52 -47.27
CA ASN A 158 40.34 38.23 -48.55
C ASN A 158 40.58 39.50 -49.38
N THR A 159 39.68 40.48 -49.36
CA THR A 159 39.89 41.80 -49.98
C THR A 159 41.06 42.53 -49.33
N LEU A 160 41.07 42.64 -47.99
CA LEU A 160 42.15 43.30 -47.25
C LEU A 160 43.52 42.64 -47.45
N ARG A 161 43.57 41.31 -47.62
CA ARG A 161 44.80 40.60 -47.98
C ARG A 161 45.28 40.97 -49.39
N LEU A 162 44.38 41.03 -50.36
CA LEU A 162 44.71 41.43 -51.72
C LEU A 162 45.20 42.88 -51.78
N ASP A 163 44.55 43.80 -51.08
CA ASP A 163 44.95 45.21 -50.99
C ASP A 163 46.34 45.34 -50.34
N TYR A 164 46.59 44.58 -49.25
CA TYR A 164 47.89 44.55 -48.58
C TYR A 164 49.01 44.00 -49.48
N ASP A 165 48.78 42.87 -50.15
CA ASP A 165 49.76 42.27 -51.07
C ASP A 165 50.06 43.20 -52.26
N THR A 166 49.05 43.93 -52.75
CA THR A 166 49.20 44.92 -53.82
C THR A 166 50.06 46.11 -53.36
N ALA A 167 49.76 46.71 -52.20
CA ALA A 167 50.55 47.79 -51.63
C ALA A 167 51.99 47.35 -51.28
N LEU A 168 52.18 46.10 -50.85
CA LEU A 168 53.49 45.52 -50.58
C LEU A 168 54.31 45.30 -51.87
N LEU A 169 53.64 45.00 -53.00
CA LEU A 169 54.26 44.95 -54.31
C LEU A 169 54.69 46.36 -54.78
N GLU A 170 53.80 47.34 -54.69
CA GLU A 170 54.09 48.73 -55.09
C GLU A 170 55.24 49.35 -54.29
N THR A 171 55.26 49.14 -52.97
CA THR A 171 56.35 49.63 -52.10
C THR A 171 57.68 48.95 -52.39
N LYS A 172 57.71 47.64 -52.72
CA LYS A 172 58.92 46.96 -53.23
C LYS A 172 59.41 47.56 -54.54
N ASP A 173 58.50 47.87 -55.45
CA ASP A 173 58.80 48.48 -56.76
C ASP A 173 59.39 49.88 -56.60
N ILE A 174 58.80 50.71 -55.73
CA ILE A 174 59.30 52.03 -55.35
C ILE A 174 60.69 51.93 -54.71
N LEU A 175 60.88 51.00 -53.76
CA LEU A 175 62.19 50.74 -53.14
C LEU A 175 63.24 50.33 -54.18
N SER A 176 62.92 49.43 -55.12
CA SER A 176 63.86 49.02 -56.18
C SER A 176 64.24 50.18 -57.10
N ARG A 177 63.28 51.07 -57.43
CA ARG A 177 63.56 52.30 -58.19
C ARG A 177 64.47 53.25 -57.40
N LYS A 178 64.17 53.51 -56.13
CA LYS A 178 64.98 54.39 -55.25
C LYS A 178 66.37 53.82 -54.99
N GLU A 179 66.52 52.51 -54.87
CA GLU A 179 67.83 51.88 -54.74
C GLU A 179 68.66 52.04 -56.02
N LYS A 180 68.05 51.90 -57.21
CA LYS A 180 68.72 52.18 -58.49
C LYS A 180 69.13 53.66 -58.60
N GLU A 181 68.24 54.59 -58.26
CA GLU A 181 68.57 56.03 -58.20
C GLU A 181 69.76 56.30 -57.28
N LEU A 182 69.74 55.78 -56.04
CA LEU A 182 70.84 55.94 -55.07
C LEU A 182 72.16 55.34 -55.57
N ARG A 183 72.13 54.16 -56.20
CA ARG A 183 73.32 53.55 -56.84
C ARG A 183 73.88 54.46 -57.95
N THR A 184 73.03 55.00 -58.83
CA THR A 184 73.48 55.93 -59.88
C THR A 184 74.02 57.25 -59.33
N LEU A 185 73.43 57.77 -58.24
CA LEU A 185 73.92 58.95 -57.54
C LEU A 185 75.30 58.69 -56.91
N ALA A 186 75.49 57.54 -56.27
CA ALA A 186 76.78 57.14 -55.69
C ALA A 186 77.88 57.01 -56.76
N ASP A 187 77.58 56.41 -57.93
CA ASP A 187 78.51 56.34 -59.05
C ASP A 187 78.85 57.71 -59.63
N ASN A 188 77.88 58.63 -59.71
CA ASN A 188 78.10 60.00 -60.17
C ASN A 188 78.94 60.81 -59.16
N LEU A 189 78.68 60.67 -57.86
CA LEU A 189 79.49 61.28 -56.79
C LEU A 189 80.93 60.73 -56.81
N LYS A 190 81.11 59.42 -57.02
CA LYS A 190 82.43 58.79 -57.15
C LYS A 190 83.20 59.38 -58.34
N LYS A 191 82.57 59.50 -59.52
CA LYS A 191 83.16 60.16 -60.69
C LYS A 191 83.56 61.61 -60.40
N ARG A 192 82.71 62.37 -59.69
CA ARG A 192 82.99 63.77 -59.31
C ARG A 192 84.16 63.89 -58.34
N ILE A 193 84.23 63.03 -57.33
CA ILE A 193 85.36 62.96 -56.39
C ILE A 193 86.66 62.65 -57.14
N ASP A 194 86.63 61.76 -58.14
CA ASP A 194 87.81 61.41 -58.92
C ASP A 194 88.22 62.51 -59.94
N THR A 195 87.28 63.33 -60.45
CA THR A 195 87.63 64.55 -61.20
C THR A 195 88.26 65.61 -60.30
N ASP A 196 87.69 65.84 -59.12
CA ASP A 196 88.17 66.88 -58.20
C ASP A 196 89.55 66.54 -57.64
N LYS A 197 89.84 65.25 -57.38
CA LYS A 197 91.21 64.77 -57.06
C LYS A 197 92.21 65.06 -58.17
N LYS A 198 91.85 64.84 -59.44
CA LYS A 198 92.74 65.14 -60.58
C LYS A 198 93.03 66.64 -60.67
N ALA A 199 91.99 67.48 -60.60
CA ALA A 199 92.13 68.93 -60.60
C ALA A 199 93.02 69.42 -59.44
N LYS A 200 92.88 68.84 -58.24
CA LYS A 200 93.72 69.19 -57.09
C LYS A 200 95.20 68.84 -57.30
N ILE A 201 95.51 67.67 -57.86
CA ILE A 201 96.88 67.27 -58.22
C ILE A 201 97.48 68.23 -59.26
N GLU A 202 96.66 68.74 -60.18
CA GLU A 202 97.07 69.70 -61.20
C GLU A 202 97.39 71.08 -60.59
N TRP A 203 96.51 71.60 -59.72
CA TRP A 203 96.73 72.80 -58.92
C TRP A 203 97.99 72.72 -58.03
N ASP A 204 98.22 71.59 -57.35
CA ASP A 204 99.40 71.42 -56.49
C ASP A 204 100.70 71.39 -57.29
N ARG A 205 100.69 70.85 -58.52
CA ARG A 205 101.82 70.93 -59.47
C ARG A 205 102.07 72.36 -59.94
N GLU A 206 101.02 73.11 -60.23
CA GLU A 206 101.12 74.48 -60.73
C GLU A 206 101.61 75.44 -59.64
N ARG A 207 101.05 75.34 -58.43
CA ARG A 207 101.56 76.00 -57.21
C ARG A 207 103.03 75.70 -56.94
N SER A 208 103.45 74.45 -57.14
CA SER A 208 104.85 74.04 -57.01
C SER A 208 105.78 74.65 -58.06
N LYS A 209 105.28 74.97 -59.27
CA LYS A 209 106.05 75.73 -60.27
C LYS A 209 106.20 77.19 -59.82
N TYR A 210 105.10 77.85 -59.45
CA TYR A 210 105.11 79.25 -59.00
C TYR A 210 106.00 79.49 -57.77
N GLN A 211 106.07 78.53 -56.83
CA GLN A 211 106.98 78.61 -55.70
C GLN A 211 108.46 78.51 -56.08
N ARG A 212 108.82 77.85 -57.19
CA ARG A 212 110.21 77.84 -57.69
C ARG A 212 110.57 79.16 -58.35
N THR A 213 109.71 79.66 -59.24
CA THR A 213 109.93 80.95 -59.92
C THR A 213 110.00 82.11 -58.93
N LEU A 214 109.20 82.09 -57.86
CA LEU A 214 109.32 83.07 -56.76
C LEU A 214 110.67 83.01 -56.06
N LYS A 215 111.20 81.81 -55.76
CA LYS A 215 112.54 81.65 -55.16
C LYS A 215 113.65 82.12 -56.09
N GLU A 216 113.56 81.85 -57.38
CA GLU A 216 114.52 82.29 -58.41
C GLU A 216 114.51 83.82 -58.58
N LEU A 217 113.33 84.45 -58.56
CA LEU A 217 113.22 85.91 -58.57
C LEU A 217 113.77 86.53 -57.28
N GLN A 218 113.56 85.89 -56.13
CA GLN A 218 114.04 86.40 -54.85
C GLN A 218 115.58 86.34 -54.73
N THR A 219 116.22 85.24 -55.16
CA THR A 219 117.69 85.20 -55.24
C THR A 219 118.28 86.18 -56.26
N SER A 220 117.56 86.46 -57.35
CA SER A 220 117.93 87.52 -58.31
C SER A 220 117.78 88.94 -57.73
N LEU A 221 116.85 89.15 -56.80
CA LEU A 221 116.68 90.44 -56.13
C LEU A 221 117.78 90.67 -55.10
N ASP A 222 118.06 89.66 -54.27
CA ASP A 222 119.10 89.73 -53.23
C ASP A 222 120.50 90.00 -53.82
N THR A 223 120.81 89.40 -54.98
CA THR A 223 122.07 89.65 -55.69
C THR A 223 122.17 91.07 -56.26
N GLN A 224 121.07 91.67 -56.72
CA GLN A 224 121.05 93.09 -57.13
C GLN A 224 121.19 94.04 -55.94
N LEU A 225 120.54 93.75 -54.81
CA LEU A 225 120.66 94.55 -53.58
C LEU A 225 122.10 94.53 -53.02
N LEU A 226 122.77 93.38 -53.05
CA LEU A 226 124.20 93.29 -52.71
C LEU A 226 125.08 94.13 -53.64
N LYS A 227 124.80 94.13 -54.94
CA LYS A 227 125.54 94.92 -55.94
C LYS A 227 125.35 96.43 -55.75
N ASN A 228 124.13 96.88 -55.41
CA ASN A 228 123.87 98.28 -55.08
C ASN A 228 124.59 98.72 -53.80
N ARG A 229 124.64 97.88 -52.76
CA ARG A 229 125.42 98.20 -51.55
C ARG A 229 126.90 98.42 -51.86
N ALA A 230 127.51 97.57 -52.67
CA ALA A 230 128.92 97.71 -53.05
C ALA A 230 129.20 99.03 -53.81
N LEU A 231 128.31 99.43 -54.72
CA LEU A 231 128.41 100.73 -55.42
C LEU A 231 128.27 101.92 -54.46
N GLN A 232 127.39 101.81 -53.45
CA GLN A 232 127.18 102.89 -52.49
C GLN A 232 128.37 103.06 -51.53
N THR A 233 129.04 101.96 -51.13
CA THR A 233 130.31 102.04 -50.38
C THR A 233 131.41 102.73 -51.20
N GLN A 234 131.53 102.39 -52.50
CA GLN A 234 132.48 103.06 -53.40
C GLN A 234 132.24 104.57 -53.54
N TYR A 235 130.97 105.00 -53.52
CA TYR A 235 130.61 106.41 -53.58
C TYR A 235 131.02 107.19 -52.31
N GLU A 236 130.87 106.60 -51.12
CA GLU A 236 131.31 107.24 -49.88
C GLU A 236 132.84 107.31 -49.77
N GLU A 237 133.57 106.27 -50.20
CA GLU A 237 135.05 106.32 -50.26
C GLU A 237 135.58 107.44 -51.17
N GLU A 238 134.93 107.72 -52.31
CA GLU A 238 135.30 108.83 -53.20
C GLU A 238 134.91 110.21 -52.63
N LYS A 239 133.84 110.28 -51.83
CA LYS A 239 133.42 111.51 -51.15
C LYS A 239 134.45 111.91 -50.09
N ASP A 240 134.90 110.97 -49.27
CA ASP A 240 135.86 111.24 -48.18
C ASP A 240 137.24 111.67 -48.71
N LYS A 241 137.73 111.04 -49.80
CA LYS A 241 138.96 111.49 -50.49
C LYS A 241 138.86 112.95 -50.95
N LYS A 242 137.71 113.37 -51.48
CA LYS A 242 137.48 114.76 -51.91
C LYS A 242 137.40 115.73 -50.73
N SER A 243 136.84 115.31 -49.60
CA SER A 243 136.86 116.12 -48.37
C SER A 243 138.28 116.42 -47.90
N GLN A 244 139.15 115.39 -47.85
CA GLN A 244 140.55 115.55 -47.44
C GLN A 244 141.33 116.52 -48.36
N ILE A 245 141.02 116.56 -49.65
CA ILE A 245 141.61 117.53 -50.59
C ILE A 245 141.15 118.96 -50.27
N ILE A 246 139.85 119.16 -50.02
CA ILE A 246 139.29 120.47 -49.66
C ILE A 246 139.92 120.98 -48.35
N ASP A 247 140.07 120.12 -47.35
CA ASP A 247 140.70 120.48 -46.07
C ASP A 247 142.18 120.87 -46.25
N SER A 248 142.93 120.19 -47.12
CA SER A 248 144.32 120.57 -47.45
C SER A 248 144.45 121.93 -48.16
N LEU A 249 143.46 122.30 -48.98
CA LEU A 249 143.40 123.61 -49.64
C LEU A 249 143.01 124.73 -48.67
N ASN A 250 142.13 124.44 -47.70
CA ASN A 250 141.76 125.40 -46.66
C ASN A 250 142.93 125.72 -45.71
N ILE A 251 143.80 124.75 -45.42
CA ILE A 251 145.03 124.97 -44.64
C ILE A 251 145.99 125.91 -45.37
N THR A 252 146.25 125.67 -46.67
CA THR A 252 147.15 126.53 -47.46
C THR A 252 146.60 127.95 -47.69
N ILE A 253 145.27 128.12 -47.80
CA ILE A 253 144.63 129.44 -47.79
C ILE A 253 144.86 130.17 -46.45
N SER A 254 144.77 129.45 -45.33
CA SER A 254 144.97 130.01 -43.99
C SER A 254 146.42 130.44 -43.75
N GLU A 255 147.40 129.66 -44.22
CA GLU A 255 148.82 130.02 -44.15
C GLU A 255 149.11 131.32 -44.93
N LEU A 256 148.61 131.43 -46.17
CA LEU A 256 148.74 132.65 -46.99
C LEU A 256 148.06 133.88 -46.35
N GLN A 257 146.95 133.70 -45.62
CA GLN A 257 146.32 134.78 -44.85
C GLN A 257 147.23 135.26 -43.71
N THR A 258 147.88 134.35 -42.97
CA THR A 258 148.80 134.74 -41.89
C THR A 258 150.08 135.43 -42.40
N GLU A 259 150.55 135.10 -43.61
CA GLU A 259 151.69 135.80 -44.24
C GLU A 259 151.30 137.23 -44.67
N ASN A 260 150.10 137.40 -45.23
CA ASN A 260 149.55 138.71 -45.62
C ASN A 260 149.32 139.64 -44.40
N ASP A 261 148.84 139.11 -43.27
CA ASP A 261 148.65 139.88 -42.04
C ASP A 261 149.99 140.32 -41.41
N ASN A 262 151.04 139.51 -41.51
CA ASN A 262 152.38 139.88 -41.05
C ASN A 262 152.99 141.01 -41.89
N LEU A 263 152.92 140.91 -43.23
CA LEU A 263 153.36 141.98 -44.14
C LEU A 263 152.58 143.28 -43.94
N THR A 264 151.27 143.20 -43.70
CA THR A 264 150.41 144.36 -43.43
C THR A 264 150.79 145.09 -42.14
N ASN A 265 151.25 144.36 -41.11
CA ASN A 265 151.71 144.96 -39.86
C ASN A 265 153.14 145.52 -39.93
N GLU A 266 154.00 144.98 -40.79
CA GLU A 266 155.33 145.55 -41.07
C GLU A 266 155.24 146.86 -41.87
N LEU A 267 154.34 146.92 -42.87
CA LEU A 267 154.03 148.14 -43.63
C LEU A 267 153.49 149.26 -42.75
N LYS A 268 152.53 148.97 -41.84
CA LYS A 268 152.01 149.95 -40.88
C LYS A 268 153.08 150.55 -39.96
N ARG A 269 154.18 149.83 -39.71
CA ARG A 269 155.28 150.29 -38.85
C ARG A 269 156.29 151.17 -39.59
N LYS A 270 156.52 150.96 -40.89
CA LYS A 270 157.38 151.80 -41.73
C LYS A 270 156.69 153.10 -42.21
N VAL A 271 155.37 153.12 -42.34
CA VAL A 271 154.62 154.35 -42.68
C VAL A 271 154.74 155.42 -41.58
N ALA A 272 154.75 155.02 -40.31
CA ALA A 272 154.82 155.93 -39.16
C ALA A 272 156.17 156.69 -39.00
N GLU A 273 157.26 156.24 -39.66
CA GLU A 273 158.57 156.90 -39.58
C GLU A 273 158.79 157.96 -40.68
N PHE A 274 158.04 157.94 -41.79
CA PHE A 274 158.23 158.89 -42.90
C PHE A 274 157.19 160.01 -42.99
N GLU A 275 156.09 159.96 -42.25
CA GLU A 275 155.09 161.07 -42.19
C GLU A 275 155.57 162.31 -41.41
N LYS A 276 156.83 162.35 -40.92
CA LYS A 276 157.35 163.45 -40.08
C LYS A 276 158.46 164.32 -40.66
N GLU A 277 158.90 164.08 -41.90
CA GLU A 277 159.85 164.96 -42.61
C GLU A 277 159.41 165.37 -44.03
N ILE A 278 158.15 165.07 -44.42
CA ILE A 278 157.47 165.70 -45.58
C ILE A 278 156.16 166.39 -45.12
N VAL A 279 156.26 167.08 -43.98
CA VAL A 279 155.62 168.39 -43.89
C VAL A 279 156.47 169.35 -44.72
N GLN A 280 155.83 170.36 -45.33
CA GLN A 280 156.43 171.54 -45.95
C GLN A 280 156.64 171.48 -47.48
N ILE A 281 155.68 172.10 -48.18
CA ILE A 281 155.74 172.64 -49.55
C ILE A 281 155.46 171.58 -50.64
N ARG A 282 154.22 171.45 -51.13
CA ARG A 282 153.49 172.35 -52.07
C ARG A 282 154.11 172.30 -53.50
N SER A 283 153.33 172.40 -54.58
CA SER A 283 152.07 173.12 -54.71
C SER A 283 151.11 172.54 -55.75
N GLU A 284 149.83 172.56 -55.38
CA GLU A 284 148.71 173.02 -56.22
C GLU A 284 148.34 172.23 -57.50
N SER A 285 147.16 171.62 -57.37
CA SER A 285 145.99 171.90 -58.22
C SER A 285 145.81 171.19 -59.57
N ASP A 286 144.78 170.34 -59.52
CA ASP A 286 143.51 170.53 -60.24
C ASP A 286 143.21 169.65 -61.47
N LEU A 287 141.98 169.18 -61.71
CA LEU A 287 140.78 169.06 -60.85
C LEU A 287 139.66 168.27 -61.59
N HIS A 288 139.33 167.04 -61.18
CA HIS A 288 137.96 166.47 -61.27
C HIS A 288 137.87 165.18 -60.45
N ILE A 289 137.09 165.01 -59.37
CA ILE A 289 135.84 165.59 -58.85
C ILE A 289 134.53 165.04 -59.47
N LEU A 290 133.80 164.34 -58.59
CA LEU A 290 132.34 164.10 -58.50
C LEU A 290 131.50 163.85 -59.77
N THR A 291 130.91 162.66 -59.80
CA THR A 291 129.50 162.43 -59.39
C THR A 291 129.42 160.95 -58.96
N LEU A 292 128.98 160.54 -57.77
CA LEU A 292 127.80 160.86 -56.96
C LEU A 292 126.45 160.73 -57.69
N GLU A 293 125.68 159.76 -57.20
CA GLU A 293 124.23 159.77 -57.05
C GLU A 293 123.34 159.57 -58.31
N LYS A 294 122.18 158.90 -58.19
CA LYS A 294 121.47 158.49 -56.96
C LYS A 294 120.80 157.13 -57.06
N GLU A 295 120.58 156.59 -55.86
CA GLU A 295 119.92 155.34 -55.53
C GLU A 295 118.54 155.17 -56.17
N LYS A 296 118.04 153.92 -56.08
CA LYS A 296 116.69 153.53 -55.61
C LYS A 296 115.86 152.74 -56.64
N SER A 297 115.11 151.79 -56.09
CA SER A 297 114.08 150.94 -56.72
C SER A 297 114.68 149.71 -57.44
N SER A 298 114.41 148.45 -57.06
CA SER A 298 113.17 147.77 -56.66
C SER A 298 112.05 147.89 -57.70
N LEU A 299 111.60 146.75 -58.27
CA LEU A 299 110.61 146.55 -59.38
C LEU A 299 111.22 146.06 -60.71
N SER A 300 111.79 144.85 -60.72
CA SER A 300 111.86 144.02 -61.95
C SER A 300 111.89 142.51 -61.70
N GLU A 301 111.75 142.06 -60.45
CA GLU A 301 111.77 140.63 -60.06
C GLU A 301 110.36 140.09 -59.74
N GLU A 302 109.34 140.97 -59.72
CA GLU A 302 107.96 140.67 -59.30
C GLU A 302 107.02 140.22 -60.44
N ILE A 303 107.49 140.30 -61.70
CA ILE A 303 106.71 139.88 -62.90
C ILE A 303 106.91 138.40 -63.24
N GLN A 304 107.97 137.76 -62.74
CA GLN A 304 108.23 136.34 -63.01
C GLN A 304 107.50 135.40 -62.03
N ASP A 305 107.38 135.79 -60.75
CA ASP A 305 106.75 134.97 -59.71
C ASP A 305 105.21 134.88 -59.84
N GLN A 306 104.56 135.85 -60.48
CA GLN A 306 103.13 135.75 -60.79
C GLN A 306 102.81 134.70 -61.87
N LYS A 307 103.80 134.26 -62.65
CA LYS A 307 103.60 133.27 -63.71
C LYS A 307 103.65 131.84 -63.18
N THR A 308 104.57 131.55 -62.27
CA THR A 308 104.66 130.26 -61.57
C THR A 308 103.46 130.01 -60.65
N ILE A 309 103.01 131.01 -59.89
CA ILE A 309 101.81 130.91 -59.03
C ILE A 309 100.55 130.54 -59.84
N ASN A 310 100.41 131.01 -61.08
CA ASN A 310 99.25 130.70 -61.92
C ASN A 310 99.34 129.30 -62.56
N GLU A 311 100.55 128.79 -62.80
CA GLU A 311 100.79 127.41 -63.28
C GLU A 311 100.59 126.38 -62.16
N ASP A 312 100.92 126.72 -60.91
CA ASP A 312 100.67 125.86 -59.74
C ASP A 312 99.20 125.87 -59.32
N LEU A 313 98.51 127.03 -59.32
CA LEU A 313 97.06 127.10 -59.07
C LEU A 313 96.21 126.41 -60.15
N THR A 314 96.69 126.32 -61.40
CA THR A 314 95.99 125.55 -62.44
C THR A 314 96.22 124.04 -62.31
N LYS A 315 97.38 123.60 -61.82
CA LYS A 315 97.57 122.20 -61.40
C LYS A 315 96.71 121.84 -60.20
N GLU A 316 96.74 122.62 -59.12
CA GLU A 316 95.98 122.34 -57.91
C GLU A 316 94.46 122.27 -58.19
N ASN A 317 93.94 123.18 -59.03
CA ASN A 317 92.54 123.08 -59.49
C ASN A 317 92.28 121.84 -60.35
N SER A 318 93.22 121.39 -61.19
CA SER A 318 93.06 120.15 -61.95
C SER A 318 93.10 118.89 -61.08
N GLU A 319 93.92 118.88 -60.03
CA GLU A 319 94.01 117.81 -59.03
C GLU A 319 92.75 117.78 -58.15
N LEU A 320 92.22 118.95 -57.74
CA LEU A 320 90.93 119.06 -57.06
C LEU A 320 89.75 118.62 -57.93
N PHE A 321 89.78 118.90 -59.25
CA PHE A 321 88.74 118.42 -60.17
C PHE A 321 88.79 116.90 -60.33
N ALA A 322 89.98 116.32 -60.47
CA ALA A 322 90.17 114.87 -60.50
C ALA A 322 89.73 114.19 -59.19
N LEU A 323 90.03 114.81 -58.03
CA LEU A 323 89.58 114.33 -56.72
C LEU A 323 88.05 114.41 -56.57
N SER A 324 87.44 115.46 -57.13
CA SER A 324 85.98 115.65 -57.18
C SER A 324 85.30 114.61 -58.07
N GLU A 325 85.85 114.32 -59.26
CA GLU A 325 85.36 113.24 -60.14
C GLU A 325 85.52 111.86 -59.48
N GLN A 326 86.65 111.61 -58.81
CA GLN A 326 86.89 110.36 -58.09
C GLN A 326 85.91 110.19 -56.92
N LEU A 327 85.65 111.26 -56.15
CA LEU A 327 84.67 111.25 -55.06
C LEU A 327 83.25 111.04 -55.60
N ASN A 328 82.88 111.70 -56.70
CA ASN A 328 81.58 111.52 -57.35
C ASN A 328 81.40 110.09 -57.88
N SER A 329 82.45 109.50 -58.48
CA SER A 329 82.44 108.10 -58.91
C SER A 329 82.29 107.13 -57.73
N ASP A 330 82.91 107.40 -56.58
CA ASP A 330 82.82 106.58 -55.38
C ASP A 330 81.44 106.71 -54.70
N VAL A 331 80.83 107.91 -54.74
CA VAL A 331 79.42 108.14 -54.35
C VAL A 331 78.48 107.33 -55.24
N ILE A 332 78.60 107.43 -56.57
CA ILE A 332 77.76 106.66 -57.52
C ILE A 332 77.90 105.15 -57.29
N GLN A 333 79.11 104.65 -57.03
CA GLN A 333 79.31 103.23 -56.70
C GLN A 333 78.64 102.85 -55.36
N LYS A 334 78.76 103.69 -54.33
CA LYS A 334 78.12 103.46 -53.02
C LYS A 334 76.60 103.49 -53.11
N ASP A 335 76.02 104.44 -53.84
CA ASP A 335 74.57 104.54 -54.07
C ASP A 335 74.05 103.31 -54.83
N SER A 336 74.76 102.85 -55.87
CA SER A 336 74.40 101.61 -56.58
C SER A 336 74.43 100.38 -55.68
N ARG A 337 75.34 100.34 -54.70
CA ARG A 337 75.46 99.27 -53.72
C ARG A 337 74.39 99.37 -52.62
N ILE A 338 74.00 100.58 -52.24
CA ILE A 338 72.87 100.84 -51.31
C ILE A 338 71.55 100.43 -51.97
N ALA A 339 71.35 100.69 -53.26
CA ALA A 339 70.19 100.22 -54.02
C ALA A 339 70.12 98.70 -54.04
N LEU A 340 71.21 98.01 -54.42
CA LEU A 340 71.30 96.54 -54.40
C LEU A 340 71.02 95.93 -53.01
N ILE A 341 71.53 96.54 -51.94
CA ILE A 341 71.25 96.09 -50.57
C ILE A 341 69.79 96.34 -50.19
N SER A 342 69.19 97.45 -50.63
CA SER A 342 67.78 97.76 -50.40
C SER A 342 66.86 96.76 -51.11
N ASP A 343 67.16 96.42 -52.37
CA ASP A 343 66.42 95.41 -53.13
C ASP A 343 66.52 94.02 -52.46
N GLN A 344 67.72 93.64 -51.96
CA GLN A 344 67.90 92.40 -51.19
C GLN A 344 67.11 92.41 -49.87
N ILE A 345 67.03 93.55 -49.17
CA ILE A 345 66.23 93.68 -47.94
C ILE A 345 64.73 93.54 -48.25
N ILE A 346 64.24 94.18 -49.31
CA ILE A 346 62.85 94.07 -49.77
C ILE A 346 62.52 92.62 -50.15
N GLN A 347 63.42 91.95 -50.89
CA GLN A 347 63.22 90.55 -51.26
C GLN A 347 63.17 89.65 -50.01
N LEU A 348 64.12 89.78 -49.09
CA LEU A 348 64.14 89.01 -47.84
C LEU A 348 62.92 89.29 -46.95
N GLN A 349 62.38 90.51 -46.95
CA GLN A 349 61.11 90.81 -46.28
C GLN A 349 59.94 90.11 -46.96
N SER A 350 59.86 90.11 -48.30
CA SER A 350 58.80 89.38 -49.02
C SER A 350 58.86 87.87 -48.80
N GLU A 351 60.06 87.28 -48.76
CA GLU A 351 60.28 85.85 -48.47
C GLU A 351 59.89 85.51 -47.02
N LYS A 352 60.26 86.37 -46.06
CA LYS A 352 59.87 86.25 -44.65
C LYS A 352 58.35 86.33 -44.49
N ASP A 353 57.70 87.31 -45.11
CA ASP A 353 56.26 87.52 -44.95
C ASP A 353 55.45 86.39 -45.63
N SER A 354 55.93 85.87 -46.77
CA SER A 354 55.42 84.62 -47.38
C SER A 354 55.53 83.43 -46.42
N PHE A 355 56.70 83.22 -45.82
CA PHE A 355 56.93 82.13 -44.88
C PHE A 355 56.09 82.25 -43.60
N ILE A 356 55.83 83.47 -43.11
CA ILE A 356 54.90 83.72 -42.02
C ILE A 356 53.47 83.35 -42.42
N SER A 357 53.03 83.71 -43.63
CA SER A 357 51.70 83.34 -44.15
C SER A 357 51.54 81.82 -44.28
N ASP A 358 52.57 81.11 -44.76
CA ASP A 358 52.56 79.65 -44.85
C ASP A 358 52.48 78.99 -43.47
N LEU A 359 53.24 79.48 -42.49
CA LEU A 359 53.16 79.01 -41.11
C LEU A 359 51.78 79.28 -40.49
N GLN A 360 51.16 80.43 -40.76
CA GLN A 360 49.80 80.75 -40.30
C GLN A 360 48.75 79.82 -40.91
N ASN A 361 48.89 79.47 -42.19
CA ASN A 361 48.04 78.46 -42.85
C ASN A 361 48.25 77.05 -42.25
N ILE A 362 49.48 76.66 -41.91
CA ILE A 362 49.74 75.39 -41.24
C ILE A 362 49.15 75.37 -39.82
N ILE A 363 49.28 76.46 -39.06
CA ILE A 363 48.72 76.57 -37.71
C ILE A 363 47.19 76.46 -37.75
N THR A 364 46.52 77.23 -38.60
CA THR A 364 45.05 77.19 -38.73
C THR A 364 44.53 75.80 -39.13
N GLN A 365 45.17 75.12 -40.08
CA GLN A 365 44.83 73.73 -40.42
C GLN A 365 45.04 72.75 -39.25
N LYS A 366 46.02 72.99 -38.38
CA LYS A 366 46.23 72.17 -37.17
C LYS A 366 45.20 72.49 -36.08
N ASP A 367 44.82 73.74 -35.90
CA ASP A 367 43.79 74.15 -34.93
C ASP A 367 42.40 73.65 -35.34
N GLU A 368 42.08 73.66 -36.64
CA GLU A 368 40.87 73.04 -37.19
C GLU A 368 40.85 71.52 -36.95
N TYR A 369 41.95 70.82 -37.26
CA TYR A 369 42.08 69.38 -37.00
C TYR A 369 41.98 69.04 -35.51
N ILE A 370 42.60 69.83 -34.63
CA ILE A 370 42.48 69.67 -33.18
C ILE A 370 41.03 69.86 -32.74
N SER A 371 40.36 70.91 -33.23
CA SER A 371 38.95 71.18 -32.92
C SER A 371 38.01 70.05 -33.36
N GLU A 372 38.21 69.51 -34.56
CA GLU A 372 37.48 68.34 -35.07
C GLU A 372 37.71 67.11 -34.17
N LYS A 373 38.96 66.84 -33.75
CA LYS A 373 39.24 65.72 -32.85
C LYS A 373 38.71 65.92 -31.44
N SER A 374 38.73 67.15 -30.90
CA SER A 374 38.10 67.46 -29.61
C SER A 374 36.59 67.26 -29.65
N LEU A 375 35.91 67.68 -30.74
CA LEU A 375 34.50 67.38 -30.95
C LEU A 375 34.25 65.86 -31.01
N ARG A 376 35.02 65.11 -31.79
CA ARG A 376 34.82 63.66 -31.90
C ARG A 376 35.12 62.92 -30.59
N ILE A 377 36.03 63.42 -29.75
CA ILE A 377 36.24 62.88 -28.39
C ILE A 377 35.00 63.14 -27.54
N SER A 378 34.44 64.35 -27.55
CA SER A 378 33.22 64.68 -26.80
C SER A 378 32.00 63.86 -27.24
N ASP A 379 31.85 63.60 -28.56
CA ASP A 379 30.82 62.70 -29.08
C ASP A 379 31.00 61.28 -28.51
N LEU A 380 32.22 60.74 -28.60
CA LEU A 380 32.54 59.39 -28.11
C LEU A 380 32.35 59.26 -26.60
N GLU A 381 32.71 60.27 -25.81
CA GLU A 381 32.44 60.32 -24.36
C GLU A 381 30.92 60.27 -24.07
N SER A 382 30.11 60.95 -24.88
CA SER A 382 28.65 60.90 -24.76
C SER A 382 28.06 59.53 -25.15
N GLU A 383 28.56 58.91 -26.24
CA GLU A 383 28.19 57.55 -26.65
C GLU A 383 28.56 56.53 -25.56
N LEU A 384 29.72 56.68 -24.92
CA LEU A 384 30.21 55.81 -23.84
C LEU A 384 29.31 55.92 -22.61
N LEU A 385 28.99 57.15 -22.17
CA LEU A 385 28.10 57.41 -21.04
C LEU A 385 26.69 56.82 -21.26
N VAL A 386 26.14 56.94 -22.48
CA VAL A 386 24.85 56.30 -22.83
C VAL A 386 24.94 54.78 -22.72
N ARG A 387 26.03 54.18 -23.21
CA ARG A 387 26.24 52.72 -23.10
C ARG A 387 26.42 52.24 -21.66
N GLU A 388 27.18 52.96 -20.83
CA GLU A 388 27.37 52.62 -19.42
C GLU A 388 26.04 52.61 -18.66
N ASN A 389 25.19 53.62 -18.90
CA ASN A 389 23.85 53.66 -18.32
C ASN A 389 22.98 52.48 -18.79
N GLN A 390 22.99 52.15 -20.09
CA GLN A 390 22.27 50.97 -20.62
C GLN A 390 22.74 49.65 -19.98
N TYR A 391 24.06 49.47 -19.81
CA TYR A 391 24.60 48.30 -19.11
C TYR A 391 24.14 48.25 -17.65
N ARG A 392 24.12 49.40 -16.97
CA ARG A 392 23.69 49.49 -15.57
C ARG A 392 22.20 49.23 -15.38
N ASP A 393 21.36 49.71 -16.30
CA ASP A 393 19.92 49.42 -16.29
C ASP A 393 19.65 47.93 -16.58
N LEU A 394 20.40 47.31 -17.49
CA LEU A 394 20.34 45.86 -17.75
C LEU A 394 20.83 45.04 -16.55
N GLU A 395 21.90 45.47 -15.87
CA GLU A 395 22.41 44.84 -14.66
C GLU A 395 21.36 44.88 -13.54
N ILE A 396 20.74 46.05 -13.30
CA ILE A 396 19.64 46.21 -12.33
C ILE A 396 18.45 45.32 -12.72
N SER A 397 18.05 45.29 -14.00
CA SER A 397 16.95 44.45 -14.47
C SER A 397 17.22 42.96 -14.29
N HIS A 398 18.46 42.51 -14.54
CA HIS A 398 18.88 41.13 -14.32
C HIS A 398 18.89 40.79 -12.82
N ASP A 399 19.36 41.70 -11.97
CA ASP A 399 19.41 41.50 -10.52
C ASP A 399 18.01 41.45 -9.88
N VAL A 400 17.04 42.20 -10.42
CA VAL A 400 15.62 42.12 -10.06
C VAL A 400 15.03 40.78 -10.51
N ALA A 401 15.22 40.38 -11.77
CA ALA A 401 14.72 39.10 -12.27
C ALA A 401 15.32 37.89 -11.51
N SER A 402 16.62 37.95 -11.19
CA SER A 402 17.32 36.93 -10.40
C SER A 402 16.70 36.75 -9.00
N LYS A 403 16.37 37.86 -8.32
CA LYS A 403 15.67 37.84 -7.02
C LYS A 403 14.26 37.28 -7.12
N ASP A 404 13.51 37.68 -8.15
CA ASP A 404 12.15 37.17 -8.38
C ASP A 404 12.15 35.66 -8.63
N TYR A 405 13.07 35.15 -9.47
CA TYR A 405 13.26 33.71 -9.66
C TYR A 405 13.69 32.98 -8.37
N GLN A 406 14.56 33.57 -7.54
CA GLN A 406 14.90 33.00 -6.23
C GLN A 406 13.69 32.92 -5.29
N GLU A 407 12.83 33.94 -5.27
CA GLU A 407 11.60 33.95 -4.50
C GLU A 407 10.58 32.92 -5.03
N GLN A 408 10.39 32.83 -6.34
CA GLN A 408 9.56 31.79 -6.97
C GLN A 408 10.06 30.38 -6.64
N ILE A 409 11.38 30.12 -6.70
CA ILE A 409 11.98 28.82 -6.32
C ILE A 409 11.75 28.53 -4.83
N SER A 410 11.89 29.52 -3.95
CA SER A 410 11.61 29.39 -2.52
C SER A 410 10.14 29.01 -2.26
N ASN A 411 9.21 29.72 -2.91
CA ASN A 411 7.77 29.49 -2.80
C ASN A 411 7.34 28.13 -3.39
N LEU A 412 7.96 27.68 -4.49
CA LEU A 412 7.73 26.34 -5.03
C LEU A 412 8.26 25.25 -4.09
N LYS A 413 9.42 25.47 -3.46
CA LYS A 413 10.02 24.53 -2.50
C LYS A 413 9.17 24.39 -1.24
N THR A 414 8.66 25.49 -0.67
CA THR A 414 7.75 25.44 0.48
C THR A 414 6.39 24.83 0.14
N ASN A 415 5.85 25.10 -1.06
CA ASN A 415 4.63 24.44 -1.55
C ASN A 415 4.81 22.93 -1.78
N LEU A 416 5.96 22.49 -2.30
CA LEU A 416 6.29 21.06 -2.41
C LEU A 416 6.36 20.41 -1.02
N GLN A 417 7.09 21.02 -0.08
CA GLN A 417 7.27 20.46 1.25
C GLN A 417 5.99 20.47 2.09
N THR A 418 5.07 21.43 1.90
CA THR A 418 3.74 21.39 2.53
C THR A 418 2.85 20.30 1.94
N LYS A 419 2.88 20.08 0.61
CA LYS A 419 2.19 18.95 -0.04
C LYS A 419 2.74 17.59 0.40
N GLU A 420 4.06 17.44 0.48
CA GLU A 420 4.72 16.23 0.98
C GLU A 420 4.29 15.91 2.42
N ASN A 421 4.31 16.91 3.32
CA ASN A 421 3.81 16.78 4.68
C ASN A 421 2.30 16.46 4.75
N PHE A 422 1.49 16.96 3.80
CA PHE A 422 0.07 16.66 3.72
C PHE A 422 -0.14 15.19 3.31
N TYR A 423 0.44 14.77 2.19
CA TYR A 423 0.32 13.38 1.71
C TYR A 423 0.89 12.38 2.70
N GLN A 424 1.97 12.70 3.41
CA GLN A 424 2.51 11.80 4.43
C GLN A 424 1.56 11.63 5.63
N LYS A 425 0.83 12.68 6.01
CA LYS A 425 -0.27 12.56 7.01
C LYS A 425 -1.45 11.75 6.47
N GLU A 426 -1.85 12.00 5.23
CA GLU A 426 -2.95 11.28 4.58
C GLU A 426 -2.65 9.77 4.44
N VAL A 427 -1.45 9.42 3.99
CA VAL A 427 -0.95 8.04 3.96
C VAL A 427 -0.94 7.43 5.37
N SER A 428 -0.48 8.17 6.38
CA SER A 428 -0.47 7.67 7.77
C SER A 428 -1.90 7.41 8.30
N ALA A 429 -2.86 8.28 7.98
CA ALA A 429 -4.25 8.12 8.37
C ALA A 429 -4.93 6.95 7.64
N LEU A 430 -4.69 6.81 6.33
CA LEU A 430 -5.18 5.68 5.54
C LEU A 430 -4.56 4.35 6.00
N SER A 431 -3.27 4.32 6.34
CA SER A 431 -2.62 3.12 6.91
C SER A 431 -3.24 2.73 8.26
N SER A 432 -3.49 3.68 9.16
CA SER A 432 -4.20 3.43 10.42
C SER A 432 -5.61 2.89 10.17
N GLN A 433 -6.34 3.45 9.20
CA GLN A 433 -7.69 3.00 8.87
C GLN A 433 -7.68 1.58 8.27
N VAL A 434 -6.69 1.22 7.47
CA VAL A 434 -6.51 -0.15 6.97
C VAL A 434 -6.26 -1.10 8.14
N GLU A 435 -5.32 -0.78 9.03
CA GLU A 435 -5.00 -1.59 10.21
C GLU A 435 -6.22 -1.79 11.14
N ASP A 436 -7.02 -0.74 11.38
CA ASP A 436 -8.29 -0.83 12.11
C ASP A 436 -9.29 -1.77 11.41
N THR A 437 -9.40 -1.71 10.08
CA THR A 437 -10.29 -2.61 9.31
C THR A 437 -9.80 -4.06 9.27
N GLU A 438 -8.48 -4.28 9.26
CA GLU A 438 -7.87 -5.61 9.34
C GLU A 438 -8.15 -6.24 10.71
N GLN A 439 -7.98 -5.49 11.81
CA GLN A 439 -8.33 -5.95 13.16
C GLN A 439 -9.83 -6.27 13.31
N LEU A 440 -10.71 -5.43 12.75
CA LEU A 440 -12.16 -5.70 12.72
C LEU A 440 -12.51 -6.95 11.90
N LEU A 441 -11.80 -7.19 10.80
CA LEU A 441 -11.97 -8.39 9.98
C LEU A 441 -11.49 -9.64 10.72
N GLU A 442 -10.33 -9.60 11.38
CA GLU A 442 -9.81 -10.70 12.19
C GLU A 442 -10.77 -11.06 13.33
N GLU A 443 -11.29 -10.08 14.09
CA GLU A 443 -12.26 -10.35 15.16
C GLU A 443 -13.59 -10.88 14.60
N THR A 444 -14.03 -10.42 13.43
CA THR A 444 -15.22 -10.96 12.74
C THR A 444 -15.02 -12.42 12.32
N ILE A 445 -13.83 -12.76 11.79
CA ILE A 445 -13.45 -14.14 11.45
C ILE A 445 -13.40 -14.99 12.72
N ARG A 446 -12.78 -14.50 13.80
CA ARG A 446 -12.69 -15.20 15.09
C ARG A 446 -14.07 -15.49 15.68
N GLN A 447 -15.00 -14.55 15.61
CA GLN A 447 -16.40 -14.73 16.04
C GLN A 447 -17.17 -15.70 15.15
N ARG A 448 -16.94 -15.69 13.83
CA ARG A 448 -17.51 -16.70 12.91
C ARG A 448 -17.02 -18.09 13.29
N ASP A 449 -15.72 -18.27 13.47
CA ASP A 449 -15.10 -19.56 13.76
C ASP A 449 -15.54 -20.10 15.11
N GLN A 450 -15.70 -19.22 16.11
CA GLN A 450 -16.30 -19.58 17.40
C GLN A 450 -17.75 -20.08 17.23
N ARG A 451 -18.61 -19.36 16.49
CA ARG A 451 -20.00 -19.82 16.25
C ARG A 451 -20.06 -21.10 15.43
N GLU A 452 -19.16 -21.27 14.46
CA GLU A 452 -19.07 -22.52 13.70
C GLU A 452 -18.70 -23.70 14.61
N GLN A 453 -17.77 -23.49 15.55
CA GLN A 453 -17.44 -24.50 16.56
C GLN A 453 -18.63 -24.79 17.49
N GLU A 454 -19.33 -23.75 17.97
CA GLU A 454 -20.55 -23.91 18.79
C GLU A 454 -21.62 -24.74 18.05
N PHE A 455 -21.85 -24.50 16.76
CA PHE A 455 -22.75 -25.33 15.95
C PHE A 455 -22.23 -26.77 15.73
N ARG A 456 -20.91 -26.96 15.56
CA ARG A 456 -20.31 -28.31 15.44
C ARG A 456 -20.48 -29.12 16.72
N ASP A 457 -20.32 -28.47 17.88
CA ASP A 457 -20.52 -29.06 19.19
C ASP A 457 -22.01 -29.38 19.45
N GLU A 458 -22.93 -28.47 19.10
CA GLU A 458 -24.38 -28.71 19.18
C GLU A 458 -24.82 -29.87 18.26
N ILE A 459 -24.36 -29.90 17.01
CA ILE A 459 -24.63 -31.00 16.08
C ILE A 459 -24.10 -32.34 16.65
N SER A 460 -22.94 -32.33 17.30
CA SER A 460 -22.34 -33.54 17.88
C SER A 460 -23.17 -34.03 19.08
N TYR A 461 -23.55 -33.12 19.97
CA TYR A 461 -24.45 -33.41 21.09
C TYR A 461 -25.81 -33.97 20.64
N LEU A 462 -26.42 -33.37 19.61
CA LEU A 462 -27.69 -33.86 19.05
C LEU A 462 -27.54 -35.23 18.39
N HIS A 463 -26.39 -35.54 17.77
CA HIS A 463 -26.10 -36.89 17.27
C HIS A 463 -25.95 -37.90 18.40
N GLU A 464 -25.22 -37.57 19.47
CA GLU A 464 -25.07 -38.44 20.65
C GLU A 464 -26.43 -38.72 21.32
N GLU A 465 -27.28 -37.69 21.49
CA GLU A 465 -28.62 -37.88 22.07
C GLU A 465 -29.57 -38.65 21.13
N LEU A 466 -29.44 -38.50 19.80
CA LEU A 466 -30.17 -39.32 18.83
C LEU A 466 -29.72 -40.79 18.89
N ILE A 467 -28.42 -41.05 18.98
CA ILE A 467 -27.87 -42.40 19.14
C ILE A 467 -28.40 -43.02 20.44
N ARG A 468 -28.29 -42.33 21.58
CA ARG A 468 -28.79 -42.79 22.88
C ARG A 468 -30.29 -43.11 22.82
N ARG A 469 -31.10 -42.21 22.25
CA ARG A 469 -32.55 -42.43 22.04
C ARG A 469 -32.82 -43.66 21.17
N ASN A 470 -32.05 -43.86 20.10
CA ASN A 470 -32.21 -45.00 19.20
C ASN A 470 -31.85 -46.32 19.90
N GLU A 471 -30.82 -46.33 20.73
CA GLU A 471 -30.45 -47.46 21.59
C GLU A 471 -31.54 -47.77 22.63
N GLU A 472 -32.06 -46.74 23.33
CA GLU A 472 -33.20 -46.88 24.26
C GLU A 472 -34.45 -47.48 23.58
N TRP A 473 -34.74 -47.06 22.34
CA TRP A 473 -35.87 -47.60 21.56
C TRP A 473 -35.62 -49.02 21.08
N LYS A 474 -34.39 -49.33 20.65
CA LYS A 474 -33.98 -50.67 20.25
C LYS A 474 -34.09 -51.65 21.42
N GLU A 475 -33.60 -51.27 22.61
CA GLU A 475 -33.71 -52.11 23.82
C GLU A 475 -35.18 -52.36 24.20
N LYS A 476 -36.04 -51.33 24.15
CA LYS A 476 -37.49 -51.46 24.37
C LYS A 476 -38.19 -52.37 23.35
N LEU A 477 -37.74 -52.35 22.10
CA LEU A 477 -38.27 -53.21 21.05
C LEU A 477 -37.78 -54.66 21.22
N GLU A 478 -36.53 -54.86 21.60
CA GLU A 478 -35.96 -56.18 21.90
C GLU A 478 -36.55 -56.79 23.19
N SER A 479 -36.87 -55.99 24.21
CA SER A 479 -37.57 -56.48 25.41
C SER A 479 -39.02 -56.81 25.11
N GLY A 480 -39.76 -55.93 24.40
CA GLY A 480 -41.12 -56.22 23.94
C GLY A 480 -41.20 -57.47 23.05
N ALA A 481 -40.21 -57.70 22.19
CA ALA A 481 -40.10 -58.92 21.38
C ALA A 481 -39.84 -60.17 22.22
N ARG A 482 -39.00 -60.07 23.28
CA ARG A 482 -38.79 -61.16 24.25
C ARG A 482 -40.07 -61.49 25.02
N ASP A 483 -40.74 -60.48 25.57
CA ASP A 483 -42.02 -60.65 26.29
C ASP A 483 -43.10 -61.29 25.41
N LEU A 484 -43.18 -60.91 24.13
CA LEU A 484 -44.09 -61.53 23.16
C LEU A 484 -43.71 -62.99 22.88
N ALA A 485 -42.44 -63.30 22.64
CA ALA A 485 -41.98 -64.67 22.43
C ALA A 485 -42.21 -65.56 23.65
N GLU A 486 -42.09 -65.03 24.87
CA GLU A 486 -42.45 -65.74 26.10
C GLU A 486 -43.96 -65.96 26.19
N ARG A 487 -44.79 -64.96 25.88
CA ARG A 487 -46.26 -65.12 25.83
C ARG A 487 -46.69 -66.15 24.79
N ASP A 488 -46.10 -66.17 23.61
CA ASP A 488 -46.37 -67.18 22.58
C ASP A 488 -45.94 -68.58 23.02
N ARG A 489 -44.83 -68.68 23.77
CA ARG A 489 -44.41 -69.93 24.43
C ARG A 489 -45.40 -70.38 25.50
N HIS A 490 -45.92 -69.47 26.32
CA HIS A 490 -46.97 -69.76 27.30
C HIS A 490 -48.28 -70.19 26.62
N ILE A 491 -48.71 -69.50 25.56
CA ILE A 491 -49.88 -69.88 24.76
C ILE A 491 -49.70 -71.27 24.15
N SER A 492 -48.51 -71.57 23.62
CA SER A 492 -48.17 -72.89 23.07
C SER A 492 -48.23 -73.99 24.13
N LEU A 493 -47.72 -73.74 25.33
CA LEU A 493 -47.81 -74.67 26.47
C LEU A 493 -49.26 -74.88 26.94
N ILE A 494 -50.05 -73.81 27.04
CA ILE A 494 -51.49 -73.90 27.39
C ILE A 494 -52.25 -74.68 26.31
N SER A 495 -51.97 -74.43 25.03
CA SER A 495 -52.56 -75.16 23.91
C SER A 495 -52.21 -76.66 23.97
N GLY A 496 -50.94 -77.01 24.20
CA GLY A 496 -50.51 -78.39 24.39
C GLY A 496 -51.16 -79.07 25.60
N ASN A 497 -51.28 -78.37 26.73
CA ASN A 497 -51.98 -78.89 27.92
C ASN A 497 -53.48 -79.09 27.66
N ASN A 498 -54.13 -78.17 26.94
CA ASN A 498 -55.54 -78.31 26.56
C ASN A 498 -55.75 -79.49 25.60
N GLU A 499 -54.82 -79.74 24.68
CA GLU A 499 -54.88 -80.90 23.78
C GLU A 499 -54.64 -82.22 24.53
N ALA A 500 -53.71 -82.25 25.50
CA ALA A 500 -53.53 -83.38 26.41
C ALA A 500 -54.78 -83.64 27.26
N LEU A 501 -55.44 -82.59 27.78
CA LEU A 501 -56.71 -82.69 28.51
C LEU A 501 -57.86 -83.18 27.63
N ARG A 502 -57.93 -82.77 26.36
CA ARG A 502 -58.89 -83.33 25.38
C ARG A 502 -58.65 -84.81 25.15
N ALA A 503 -57.39 -85.23 24.97
CA ALA A 503 -57.03 -86.63 24.80
C ALA A 503 -57.38 -87.48 26.05
N GLU A 504 -57.15 -86.97 27.26
CA GLU A 504 -57.59 -87.63 28.50
C GLU A 504 -59.13 -87.67 28.63
N LEU A 505 -59.83 -86.58 28.31
CA LEU A 505 -61.30 -86.59 28.26
C LEU A 505 -61.84 -87.65 27.30
N GLU A 506 -61.20 -87.83 26.14
CA GLU A 506 -61.62 -88.83 25.16
C GLU A 506 -61.27 -90.27 25.60
N ARG A 507 -60.16 -90.47 26.32
CA ARG A 507 -59.87 -91.74 27.03
C ARG A 507 -60.91 -92.04 28.11
N VAL A 508 -61.27 -91.06 28.93
CA VAL A 508 -62.28 -91.20 29.99
C VAL A 508 -63.65 -91.49 29.39
N ARG A 509 -64.06 -90.80 28.31
CA ARG A 509 -65.28 -91.10 27.54
C ARG A 509 -65.26 -92.51 27.00
N SER A 510 -64.17 -92.94 26.35
CA SER A 510 -64.02 -94.30 25.83
C SER A 510 -64.15 -95.36 26.93
N ARG A 511 -63.57 -95.09 28.10
CA ARG A 511 -63.66 -95.98 29.28
C ARG A 511 -65.06 -95.98 29.91
N LEU A 512 -65.75 -94.85 29.91
CA LEU A 512 -67.13 -94.72 30.35
C LEU A 512 -68.08 -95.48 29.41
N ILE A 513 -67.90 -95.37 28.08
CA ILE A 513 -68.63 -96.16 27.09
C ILE A 513 -68.39 -97.67 27.29
N MET A 514 -67.15 -98.08 27.57
CA MET A 514 -66.87 -99.48 27.92
C MET A 514 -67.58 -99.92 29.22
N LEU A 515 -67.57 -99.09 30.26
CA LEU A 515 -68.28 -99.40 31.51
C LEU A 515 -69.81 -99.43 31.32
N GLU A 516 -70.39 -98.53 30.54
CA GLU A 516 -71.81 -98.57 30.16
C GLU A 516 -72.18 -99.82 29.35
N LYS A 517 -71.23 -100.34 28.56
CA LYS A 517 -71.39 -101.61 27.83
C LYS A 517 -71.32 -102.80 28.79
N THR A 518 -70.33 -102.84 29.68
CA THR A 518 -70.23 -103.90 30.71
C THR A 518 -71.41 -103.87 31.68
N ILE A 519 -71.91 -102.69 32.09
CA ILE A 519 -73.10 -102.55 32.93
C ILE A 519 -74.37 -103.01 32.19
N ARG A 520 -74.46 -102.81 30.87
CA ARG A 520 -75.54 -103.39 30.06
C ARG A 520 -75.42 -104.92 29.99
N GLU A 521 -74.22 -105.44 29.72
CA GLU A 521 -73.96 -106.89 29.70
C GLU A 521 -74.28 -107.53 31.07
N ASP A 522 -73.83 -106.96 32.19
CA ASP A 522 -74.06 -107.46 33.56
C ASP A 522 -75.51 -107.31 34.06
N ASN A 523 -76.37 -106.49 33.43
CA ASN A 523 -77.78 -106.35 33.82
C ASN A 523 -78.74 -106.99 32.82
N GLU A 524 -78.53 -106.81 31.52
CA GLU A 524 -79.42 -107.32 30.47
C GLU A 524 -79.18 -108.81 30.18
N GLU A 525 -77.93 -109.28 30.12
CA GLU A 525 -77.62 -110.70 29.85
C GLU A 525 -78.18 -111.65 30.94
N PRO A 526 -78.01 -111.41 32.26
CA PRO A 526 -78.64 -112.27 33.27
C PRO A 526 -80.17 -112.11 33.32
N VAL A 527 -80.73 -110.93 33.04
CA VAL A 527 -82.20 -110.77 32.93
C VAL A 527 -82.75 -111.54 31.73
N HIS A 528 -82.08 -111.52 30.58
CA HIS A 528 -82.45 -112.32 29.42
C HIS A 528 -82.23 -113.82 29.64
N ALA A 529 -81.18 -114.22 30.37
CA ALA A 529 -80.97 -115.60 30.78
C ALA A 529 -82.10 -116.08 31.72
N LEU A 530 -82.49 -115.28 32.72
CA LEU A 530 -83.63 -115.53 33.60
C LEU A 530 -84.94 -115.61 32.82
N TYR A 531 -85.18 -114.73 31.84
CA TYR A 531 -86.36 -114.82 30.96
C TYR A 531 -86.39 -116.12 30.15
N ARG A 532 -85.27 -116.56 29.55
CA ARG A 532 -85.17 -117.88 28.88
C ARG A 532 -85.42 -119.03 29.87
N GLN A 533 -84.95 -118.90 31.11
CA GLN A 533 -85.12 -119.91 32.15
C GLN A 533 -86.58 -120.01 32.61
N ILE A 534 -87.25 -118.87 32.83
CA ILE A 534 -88.69 -118.77 33.12
C ILE A 534 -89.49 -119.40 31.97
N GLN A 535 -89.20 -119.06 30.72
CA GLN A 535 -89.92 -119.59 29.56
C GLN A 535 -89.76 -121.12 29.43
N ASN A 536 -88.57 -121.66 29.69
CA ASN A 536 -88.32 -123.11 29.76
C ASN A 536 -89.04 -123.78 30.94
N LEU A 537 -89.12 -123.12 32.10
CA LEU A 537 -89.85 -123.64 33.27
C LEU A 537 -91.37 -123.62 33.03
N SER A 538 -91.91 -122.57 32.41
CA SER A 538 -93.32 -122.49 31.99
C SER A 538 -93.67 -123.59 30.98
N ALA A 539 -92.79 -123.87 30.00
CA ALA A 539 -92.99 -124.98 29.06
C ALA A 539 -92.99 -126.35 29.76
N LYS A 540 -92.10 -126.56 30.75
CA LYS A 540 -92.11 -127.76 31.59
C LYS A 540 -93.35 -127.86 32.48
N LEU A 541 -93.85 -126.73 33.00
CA LEU A 541 -95.07 -126.67 33.81
C LEU A 541 -96.28 -127.07 32.97
N ALA A 542 -96.46 -126.48 31.77
CA ALA A 542 -97.54 -126.84 30.85
C ALA A 542 -97.49 -128.32 30.43
N GLY A 543 -96.29 -128.87 30.20
CA GLY A 543 -96.09 -130.30 29.99
C GLY A 543 -96.58 -131.13 31.17
N LYS A 544 -96.22 -130.74 32.40
CA LYS A 544 -96.67 -131.41 33.63
C LYS A 544 -98.16 -131.23 33.92
N GLU A 545 -98.76 -130.10 33.59
CA GLU A 545 -100.21 -129.90 33.68
C GLU A 545 -100.97 -130.80 32.69
N SER A 546 -100.42 -131.04 31.50
CA SER A 546 -101.00 -132.01 30.55
C SER A 546 -100.94 -133.45 31.09
N GLU A 547 -99.80 -133.86 31.68
CA GLU A 547 -99.69 -135.15 32.37
C GLU A 547 -100.66 -135.23 33.56
N ASN A 548 -100.80 -134.15 34.33
CA ASN A 548 -101.68 -134.09 35.49
C ASN A 548 -103.17 -134.11 35.08
N SER A 549 -103.52 -133.58 33.90
CA SER A 549 -104.86 -133.70 33.31
C SER A 549 -105.18 -135.15 32.88
N VAL A 550 -104.18 -135.87 32.32
CA VAL A 550 -104.30 -137.30 32.02
C VAL A 550 -104.40 -138.13 33.31
N LEU A 551 -103.65 -137.79 34.36
CA LEU A 551 -103.74 -138.42 35.67
C LEU A 551 -105.07 -138.12 36.37
N ALA A 552 -105.56 -136.89 36.36
CA ALA A 552 -106.88 -136.52 36.89
C ALA A 552 -108.00 -137.25 36.14
N SER A 553 -107.90 -137.37 34.81
CA SER A 553 -108.82 -138.19 34.00
C SER A 553 -108.77 -139.68 34.32
N ARG A 554 -107.67 -140.17 34.89
CA ARG A 554 -107.50 -141.56 35.37
C ARG A 554 -107.97 -141.73 36.81
N ILE A 555 -107.75 -140.73 37.67
CA ILE A 555 -108.28 -140.66 39.04
C ILE A 555 -109.80 -140.63 39.00
N ILE A 556 -110.43 -139.80 38.16
CA ILE A 556 -111.90 -139.75 38.03
C ILE A 556 -112.49 -141.12 37.64
N ARG A 557 -111.81 -141.90 36.77
CA ARG A 557 -112.24 -143.28 36.45
C ARG A 557 -112.11 -144.19 37.67
N LEU A 558 -110.97 -144.14 38.36
CA LEU A 558 -110.73 -144.90 39.60
C LEU A 558 -111.67 -144.48 40.74
N ASP A 559 -112.12 -143.22 40.79
CA ASP A 559 -113.10 -142.72 41.77
C ASP A 559 -114.51 -143.18 41.44
N THR A 560 -114.90 -143.26 40.16
CA THR A 560 -116.18 -143.90 39.80
C THR A 560 -116.21 -145.40 40.13
N GLU A 561 -115.03 -146.04 40.12
CA GLU A 561 -114.85 -147.46 40.49
C GLU A 561 -114.79 -147.63 42.03
N ASN A 562 -114.06 -146.75 42.74
CA ASN A 562 -114.01 -146.70 44.20
C ASN A 562 -115.34 -146.29 44.82
N THR A 563 -116.12 -145.37 44.24
CA THR A 563 -117.47 -145.03 44.75
C THR A 563 -118.40 -146.25 44.76
N ARG A 564 -118.16 -147.22 43.86
CA ARG A 564 -118.86 -148.50 43.80
C ARG A 564 -118.37 -149.53 44.83
N LEU A 565 -117.17 -149.34 45.39
CA LEU A 565 -116.54 -150.17 46.42
C LEU A 565 -116.70 -149.57 47.83
N VAL A 566 -116.78 -148.24 47.96
CA VAL A 566 -116.96 -147.49 49.22
C VAL A 566 -118.38 -147.64 49.79
N GLN A 567 -119.37 -148.08 48.99
CA GLN A 567 -120.65 -148.55 49.52
C GLN A 567 -120.56 -149.88 50.30
N LEU A 568 -119.43 -150.60 50.25
CA LEU A 568 -119.25 -151.89 50.94
C LEU A 568 -118.38 -151.81 52.21
N LEU A 569 -117.60 -150.74 52.42
CA LEU A 569 -116.64 -150.63 53.53
C LEU A 569 -116.57 -149.19 54.05
N ALA A 570 -117.15 -148.95 55.22
CA ALA A 570 -117.11 -147.69 55.96
C ALA A 570 -116.20 -147.78 57.21
N GLU A 571 -115.87 -146.61 57.79
CA GLU A 571 -114.99 -146.37 58.97
C GLU A 571 -113.46 -146.39 58.67
N GLY A 572 -112.62 -145.37 58.97
CA GLY A 572 -112.84 -143.98 59.45
C GLY A 572 -111.52 -143.16 59.66
N ASP A 573 -111.62 -141.81 59.69
CA ASP A 573 -110.77 -140.74 60.33
C ASP A 573 -109.22 -140.62 60.09
N LEU A 574 -108.60 -139.50 59.62
CA LEU A 574 -108.27 -138.15 60.21
C LEU A 574 -107.05 -138.14 61.21
N LYS A 575 -106.11 -137.16 61.36
CA LYS A 575 -105.86 -135.75 60.91
C LYS A 575 -104.32 -135.40 60.94
N GLU A 576 -103.72 -134.49 60.14
CA GLU A 576 -103.47 -133.00 60.23
C GLU A 576 -102.47 -132.48 61.33
N VAL A 577 -101.57 -131.48 61.00
CA VAL A 577 -100.98 -130.36 61.85
C VAL A 577 -99.68 -129.71 61.22
N SER A 578 -99.19 -128.56 61.76
CA SER A 578 -98.40 -127.46 61.12
C SER A 578 -97.20 -126.90 61.98
N TYR A 579 -96.61 -125.74 61.59
CA TYR A 579 -95.62 -124.81 62.26
C TYR A 579 -94.10 -125.11 62.13
N GLY A 580 -93.11 -124.19 62.25
CA GLY A 580 -93.08 -122.69 62.32
C GLY A 580 -91.75 -122.07 62.88
N ASN A 581 -91.32 -120.88 62.39
CA ASN A 581 -90.43 -119.82 62.97
C ASN A 581 -88.89 -119.93 63.31
N ALA A 582 -88.12 -118.96 62.75
CA ALA A 582 -87.07 -118.02 63.24
C ALA A 582 -85.96 -118.32 64.31
N GLU A 583 -84.72 -117.79 64.09
CA GLU A 583 -83.91 -116.88 64.99
C GLU A 583 -82.45 -116.56 64.49
N LYS A 584 -81.60 -115.91 65.33
CA LYS A 584 -80.42 -115.04 64.99
C LYS A 584 -79.02 -115.62 65.29
N SER A 585 -77.92 -114.96 64.80
CA SER A 585 -76.68 -114.51 65.54
C SER A 585 -75.28 -114.66 64.85
N ASN A 586 -74.32 -113.81 65.28
CA ASN A 586 -72.89 -113.61 64.89
C ASN A 586 -71.92 -114.62 65.60
N PRO A 587 -70.55 -114.72 65.39
CA PRO A 587 -69.56 -113.61 65.23
C PRO A 587 -68.11 -113.88 64.62
N ARG A 588 -67.20 -112.87 64.75
CA ARG A 588 -65.69 -112.88 64.83
C ARG A 588 -64.81 -113.09 63.55
N GLN A 589 -64.04 -112.06 63.10
CA GLN A 589 -62.59 -111.73 63.35
C GLN A 589 -61.59 -112.45 62.38
N ILE A 590 -60.33 -112.04 62.05
CA ILE A 590 -59.40 -110.95 62.50
C ILE A 590 -58.27 -110.62 61.45
N HIS A 591 -57.67 -109.39 61.47
CA HIS A 591 -56.38 -108.88 60.89
C HIS A 591 -55.96 -109.16 59.40
N ASP A 592 -55.14 -108.36 58.70
CA ASP A 592 -54.23 -107.26 59.11
C ASP A 592 -54.03 -106.12 58.04
N LYS A 593 -53.38 -105.01 58.46
CA LYS A 593 -53.11 -103.77 57.67
C LYS A 593 -51.67 -103.72 57.08
N PRO A 594 -51.38 -102.82 56.12
CA PRO A 594 -50.67 -101.57 56.50
C PRO A 594 -51.37 -100.27 56.07
N LEU A 595 -50.90 -99.16 56.62
CA LEU A 595 -51.52 -97.83 56.54
C LEU A 595 -50.91 -96.96 55.41
N ILE A 596 -51.77 -96.21 54.72
CA ILE A 596 -51.41 -95.00 53.97
C ILE A 596 -52.25 -93.87 54.60
N PRO A 597 -51.68 -92.68 54.90
CA PRO A 597 -52.39 -91.64 55.67
C PRO A 597 -53.62 -91.11 54.94
N THR A 598 -54.63 -90.69 55.70
CA THR A 598 -55.88 -90.15 55.14
C THR A 598 -55.85 -88.62 55.10
N ASN A 599 -56.35 -88.04 54.01
CA ASN A 599 -56.33 -86.58 53.77
C ASN A 599 -57.02 -85.74 54.87
N SER A 600 -57.85 -86.36 55.72
CA SER A 600 -58.51 -85.72 56.87
C SER A 600 -57.57 -85.33 58.00
N GLU A 601 -56.49 -86.06 58.22
CA GLU A 601 -55.56 -85.80 59.34
C GLU A 601 -54.69 -84.57 59.05
N ILE A 602 -54.11 -84.50 57.85
CA ILE A 602 -53.29 -83.36 57.40
C ILE A 602 -54.15 -82.07 57.31
N ALA A 603 -55.41 -82.18 56.90
CA ALA A 603 -56.33 -81.03 56.83
C ALA A 603 -56.54 -80.35 58.20
N GLY A 604 -56.59 -81.11 59.29
CA GLY A 604 -56.73 -80.59 60.66
C GLY A 604 -55.49 -79.85 61.17
N HIS A 605 -54.29 -80.26 60.76
CA HIS A 605 -53.08 -79.50 61.06
C HIS A 605 -52.96 -78.23 60.20
N LEU A 606 -53.40 -78.29 58.94
CA LEU A 606 -53.38 -77.12 58.02
C LEU A 606 -54.33 -75.98 58.43
N SER A 607 -55.41 -76.25 59.17
CA SER A 607 -56.27 -75.20 59.73
C SER A 607 -55.62 -74.45 60.90
N ASN A 608 -54.68 -75.07 61.62
CA ASN A 608 -54.06 -74.49 62.81
C ASN A 608 -52.85 -73.60 62.48
N LEU A 609 -52.44 -73.53 61.19
CA LEU A 609 -51.38 -72.63 60.71
C LEU A 609 -51.79 -71.15 60.65
N ASP A 610 -53.08 -70.84 60.77
CA ASP A 610 -53.59 -69.46 60.87
C ASP A 610 -53.52 -68.91 62.33
N ASP A 611 -53.35 -69.78 63.35
CA ASP A 611 -53.30 -69.40 64.77
C ASP A 611 -51.84 -69.21 65.28
N PRO A 612 -51.42 -68.00 65.71
CA PRO A 612 -50.07 -67.73 66.19
C PRO A 612 -49.60 -68.60 67.37
N LEU A 613 -50.51 -69.12 68.20
CA LEU A 613 -50.17 -69.94 69.37
C LEU A 613 -49.85 -71.39 68.99
N HIS A 614 -50.57 -71.95 68.01
CA HIS A 614 -50.49 -73.37 67.66
C HIS A 614 -49.77 -73.64 66.32
N ALA A 615 -49.50 -72.62 65.51
CA ALA A 615 -48.88 -72.78 64.19
C ALA A 615 -47.48 -73.43 64.22
N MET A 616 -46.69 -73.21 65.27
CA MET A 616 -45.35 -73.84 65.41
C MET A 616 -45.43 -75.35 65.63
N GLU A 617 -46.34 -75.79 66.50
CA GLU A 617 -46.57 -77.22 66.76
C GLU A 617 -47.21 -77.90 65.55
N ALA A 618 -48.23 -77.27 64.94
CA ALA A 618 -48.85 -77.75 63.71
C ALA A 618 -47.83 -77.88 62.55
N ALA A 619 -46.93 -76.91 62.39
CA ALA A 619 -45.86 -76.99 61.42
C ALA A 619 -44.86 -78.13 61.72
N ALA A 620 -44.53 -78.36 63.01
CA ALA A 620 -43.67 -79.46 63.41
C ALA A 620 -44.31 -80.84 63.12
N SER A 621 -45.61 -81.02 63.41
CA SER A 621 -46.35 -82.23 63.06
C SER A 621 -46.40 -82.47 61.55
N ILE A 622 -46.64 -81.42 60.74
CA ILE A 622 -46.66 -81.55 59.27
C ILE A 622 -45.30 -82.00 58.71
N LEU A 623 -44.18 -81.56 59.30
CA LEU A 623 -42.84 -82.00 58.87
C LEU A 623 -42.54 -83.48 59.14
N GLN A 624 -43.19 -84.12 60.12
CA GLN A 624 -42.95 -85.54 60.43
C GLN A 624 -43.38 -86.48 59.28
N TYR A 625 -44.33 -86.06 58.44
CA TYR A 625 -44.79 -86.82 57.28
C TYR A 625 -43.84 -86.76 56.06
N GLY A 626 -42.83 -85.89 56.09
CA GLY A 626 -41.79 -85.79 55.06
C GLY A 626 -42.27 -85.29 53.69
N SER A 627 -41.47 -85.55 52.65
CA SER A 627 -41.67 -85.05 51.27
C SER A 627 -42.94 -85.55 50.56
N GLN A 628 -43.68 -86.48 51.17
CA GLN A 628 -44.96 -86.96 50.64
C GLN A 628 -46.06 -85.87 50.71
N VAL A 629 -45.90 -84.86 51.57
CA VAL A 629 -46.87 -83.75 51.73
C VAL A 629 -46.55 -82.56 50.80
N THR A 630 -45.38 -82.53 50.14
CA THR A 630 -44.96 -81.45 49.23
C THR A 630 -46.02 -81.15 48.17
N ASP A 631 -46.57 -82.18 47.52
CA ASP A 631 -47.56 -82.03 46.44
C ASP A 631 -48.91 -81.48 46.93
N MET A 632 -49.24 -81.63 48.23
CA MET A 632 -50.43 -81.03 48.85
C MET A 632 -50.21 -79.57 49.26
N LEU A 633 -48.96 -79.19 49.59
CA LEU A 633 -48.60 -77.86 50.08
C LEU A 633 -48.38 -76.85 48.94
N ILE A 634 -47.81 -77.27 47.80
CA ILE A 634 -47.54 -76.37 46.66
C ILE A 634 -48.78 -75.58 46.20
N PRO A 635 -49.98 -76.17 46.01
CA PRO A 635 -51.18 -75.43 45.60
C PRO A 635 -51.67 -74.39 46.62
N LEU A 636 -51.22 -74.47 47.88
CA LEU A 636 -51.65 -73.60 48.97
C LEU A 636 -50.73 -72.38 49.17
N LEU A 637 -49.55 -72.32 48.53
CA LEU A 637 -48.68 -71.11 48.53
C LEU A 637 -49.41 -69.84 48.02
N TYR A 638 -50.41 -70.04 47.16
CA TYR A 638 -51.17 -68.98 46.48
C TYR A 638 -52.61 -68.86 47.00
N ARG A 639 -52.97 -69.51 48.13
CA ARG A 639 -54.33 -69.51 48.68
C ARG A 639 -54.34 -69.38 50.21
N GLY A 640 -55.14 -68.45 50.73
CA GLY A 640 -55.30 -68.20 52.17
C GLY A 640 -54.70 -66.87 52.63
N THR A 641 -54.62 -66.69 53.96
CA THR A 641 -54.06 -65.49 54.58
C THR A 641 -52.56 -65.35 54.30
N LEU A 642 -52.00 -64.14 54.44
CA LEU A 642 -50.55 -63.92 54.32
C LEU A 642 -49.75 -64.76 55.34
N ASN A 643 -50.24 -64.91 56.58
CA ASN A 643 -49.62 -65.74 57.61
C ASN A 643 -49.59 -67.22 57.21
N ARG A 644 -50.72 -67.77 56.72
CA ARG A 644 -50.78 -69.17 56.28
C ARG A 644 -49.93 -69.43 55.05
N ARG A 645 -49.93 -68.52 54.07
CA ARG A 645 -49.05 -68.59 52.90
C ARG A 645 -47.57 -68.55 53.32
N ALA A 646 -47.22 -67.72 54.32
CA ALA A 646 -45.88 -67.67 54.89
C ALA A 646 -45.50 -68.99 55.60
N TRP A 647 -46.35 -69.54 56.46
CA TRP A 647 -46.13 -70.84 57.11
C TRP A 647 -45.97 -72.00 56.12
N ILE A 648 -46.76 -72.01 55.04
CA ILE A 648 -46.67 -73.03 53.99
C ILE A 648 -45.37 -72.89 53.18
N ALA A 649 -44.91 -71.66 52.92
CA ALA A 649 -43.59 -71.41 52.36
C ALA A 649 -42.46 -71.89 53.29
N VAL A 650 -42.56 -71.62 54.60
CA VAL A 650 -41.61 -72.11 55.61
C VAL A 650 -41.56 -73.64 55.64
N LEU A 651 -42.72 -74.32 55.62
CA LEU A 651 -42.80 -75.78 55.57
C LEU A 651 -42.10 -76.35 54.34
N LEU A 652 -42.37 -75.80 53.16
CA LEU A 652 -41.73 -76.23 51.92
C LEU A 652 -40.21 -75.93 51.89
N TYR A 653 -39.77 -74.83 52.51
CA TYR A 653 -38.34 -74.53 52.72
C TYR A 653 -37.63 -75.47 53.70
N GLU A 654 -38.36 -76.09 54.63
CA GLU A 654 -37.82 -77.03 55.62
C GLU A 654 -37.88 -78.49 55.16
N LEU A 655 -38.87 -78.86 54.32
CA LEU A 655 -38.91 -80.14 53.62
C LEU A 655 -37.79 -80.30 52.57
N ASN A 656 -37.30 -79.18 52.02
CA ASN A 656 -36.18 -79.12 51.07
C ASN A 656 -36.36 -80.05 49.84
N ASP A 657 -37.59 -80.13 49.34
CA ASP A 657 -37.96 -80.93 48.17
C ASP A 657 -37.71 -80.14 46.86
N PRO A 658 -36.99 -80.69 45.86
CA PRO A 658 -36.71 -80.00 44.60
C PRO A 658 -37.97 -79.61 43.81
N LYS A 659 -39.13 -80.25 44.03
CA LYS A 659 -40.40 -79.83 43.42
C LYS A 659 -40.86 -78.44 43.90
N ALA A 660 -40.52 -78.06 45.13
CA ALA A 660 -40.94 -76.80 45.73
C ALA A 660 -40.05 -75.61 45.33
N THR A 661 -38.84 -75.86 44.79
CA THR A 661 -37.86 -74.81 44.51
C THR A 661 -38.38 -73.74 43.55
N LYS A 662 -39.03 -74.14 42.44
CA LYS A 662 -39.58 -73.19 41.48
C LYS A 662 -40.81 -72.44 42.02
N PRO A 663 -41.86 -73.10 42.56
CA PRO A 663 -42.99 -72.41 43.19
C PRO A 663 -42.62 -71.42 44.30
N LEU A 664 -41.52 -71.65 45.03
CA LEU A 664 -41.00 -70.73 46.04
C LEU A 664 -40.23 -69.55 45.42
N SER A 665 -39.50 -69.73 44.31
CA SER A 665 -38.86 -68.62 43.58
C SER A 665 -39.91 -67.70 42.96
N ASP A 666 -40.88 -68.29 42.25
CA ASP A 666 -41.99 -67.58 41.61
C ASP A 666 -42.77 -66.73 42.66
N LEU A 667 -42.99 -67.27 43.87
CA LEU A 667 -43.63 -66.53 44.98
C LEU A 667 -42.78 -65.36 45.49
N LEU A 668 -41.44 -65.49 45.56
CA LEU A 668 -40.55 -64.43 46.02
C LEU A 668 -40.38 -63.30 44.99
N GLU A 669 -40.45 -63.62 43.70
CA GLU A 669 -40.36 -62.65 42.61
C GLU A 669 -41.69 -61.90 42.40
N ALA A 670 -42.84 -62.56 42.61
CA ALA A 670 -44.18 -61.98 42.46
C ALA A 670 -44.82 -61.45 43.77
N SER A 671 -44.07 -61.37 44.88
CA SER A 671 -44.67 -61.12 46.21
C SER A 671 -45.28 -59.73 46.40
N GLU A 672 -46.51 -59.71 46.95
CA GLU A 672 -47.14 -58.54 47.56
C GLU A 672 -46.26 -57.97 48.69
N SER A 673 -46.20 -56.64 48.84
CA SER A 673 -45.29 -55.95 49.76
C SER A 673 -45.40 -56.48 51.20
N GLY A 674 -44.30 -57.01 51.74
CA GLY A 674 -44.18 -57.53 53.10
C GLY A 674 -44.24 -59.06 53.24
N LEU A 675 -44.76 -59.80 52.25
CA LEU A 675 -44.83 -61.28 52.35
C LEU A 675 -43.44 -61.94 52.42
N ARG A 676 -42.47 -61.41 51.66
CA ARG A 676 -41.08 -61.89 51.68
C ARG A 676 -40.42 -61.74 53.06
N GLU A 677 -40.63 -60.60 53.72
CA GLU A 677 -40.09 -60.34 55.06
C GLU A 677 -40.78 -61.23 56.10
N LEU A 678 -42.10 -61.39 56.01
CA LEU A 678 -42.88 -62.28 56.86
C LEU A 678 -42.42 -63.75 56.74
N ILE A 679 -42.13 -64.25 55.53
CA ILE A 679 -41.57 -65.60 55.33
C ILE A 679 -40.23 -65.76 56.04
N TRP A 680 -39.34 -64.76 55.94
CA TRP A 680 -38.02 -64.81 56.58
C TRP A 680 -38.09 -64.75 58.12
N ASP A 681 -38.90 -63.85 58.67
CA ASP A 681 -39.13 -63.75 60.13
C ASP A 681 -39.79 -65.04 60.68
N THR A 682 -40.85 -65.52 60.02
CA THR A 682 -41.53 -66.78 60.40
C THR A 682 -40.57 -67.98 60.37
N ARG A 683 -39.71 -68.07 59.35
CA ARG A 683 -38.68 -69.12 59.25
C ARG A 683 -37.65 -69.03 60.37
N LEU A 684 -37.21 -67.81 60.71
CA LEU A 684 -36.23 -67.59 61.77
C LEU A 684 -36.81 -67.98 63.13
N ARG A 685 -38.00 -67.47 63.47
CA ARG A 685 -38.74 -67.81 64.70
C ARG A 685 -38.97 -69.32 64.83
N PHE A 686 -39.38 -69.99 63.76
CA PHE A 686 -39.59 -71.45 63.78
C PHE A 686 -38.29 -72.24 64.00
N ARG A 687 -37.17 -71.80 63.40
CA ARG A 687 -35.84 -72.40 63.61
C ARG A 687 -35.28 -72.10 65.00
N GLU A 688 -35.63 -70.98 65.60
CA GLU A 688 -35.27 -70.64 66.99
C GLU A 688 -36.10 -71.43 67.98
N TRP A 689 -37.42 -71.52 67.79
CA TRP A 689 -38.31 -72.39 68.56
C TRP A 689 -37.85 -73.85 68.53
N ARG A 690 -37.57 -74.42 67.35
CA ARG A 690 -37.03 -75.80 67.21
C ARG A 690 -35.68 -75.98 67.92
N ARG A 691 -34.85 -74.93 68.00
CA ARG A 691 -33.56 -74.94 68.73
C ARG A 691 -33.71 -74.69 70.23
N SER A 692 -34.81 -74.08 70.68
CA SER A 692 -35.08 -73.76 72.10
C SER A 692 -35.48 -74.97 72.95
N GLY A 693 -35.66 -76.14 72.35
CA GLY A 693 -35.81 -77.40 73.08
C GLY A 693 -37.20 -77.64 73.69
N THR A 694 -38.22 -76.89 73.31
CA THR A 694 -39.62 -77.13 73.71
C THR A 694 -40.27 -78.26 72.90
N VAL A 695 -39.61 -79.42 72.83
CA VAL A 695 -40.27 -80.68 72.49
C VAL A 695 -40.82 -81.25 73.78
N SER A 696 -42.03 -80.82 74.15
CA SER A 696 -42.80 -81.56 75.15
C SER A 696 -43.14 -82.93 74.58
N SER A 697 -42.86 -83.99 75.33
CA SER A 697 -43.04 -85.36 74.88
C SER A 697 -44.52 -85.72 74.77
N MET A 698 -44.96 -86.23 73.61
CA MET A 698 -45.90 -87.33 73.55
C MET A 698 -45.45 -88.35 72.50
N VAL A 699 -45.08 -89.52 73.02
CA VAL A 699 -45.20 -90.83 72.36
C VAL A 699 -46.60 -91.36 72.67
#